data_AF-A0A9D6RI99-F1
#
_entry.id   AF-A0A9D6RI99-F1
#
_cell.length_a   1.000
_cell.length_b   1.000
_cell.length_c   1.000
_cell.angle_alpha   90.00
_cell.angle_beta   90.00
_cell.angle_gamma   90.00
#
_symmetry.space_group_name_H-M   'P 1'
#
loop_
_entity.id
_entity.type
_entity.pdbx_description
1 polymer ?
#
loop_
_entity_poly.entity_id
_entity_poly.type
_entity_poly.pdbx_seq_one_letter_code
_entity_poly.pdbx_strand_id
1 'polypeptide(L)'
;VAGKDDPKEPYITKGYFTLYLYEDFDSKAPENPYKIYYDNAIVFAPPLPDNVAPLITDVAPAEFANFLPASTAISFKVTDDQDMPDSGVSISLNGVSYTVANGVTLTAAGPVRTATLADKLAANVNYTVVLKATDSNGASVTRTFYFDTFTQDDLVVEVEDYNFDGGSFFNGPVVVSEGTGPQDGSYSHQAGVKEIDYHDTRPTPQTGSNLYRPQDSDRMGHSLDALRAKFADAGGSDNQVYDYDVGDVATGEWMNYTRDFPSGAYEVYLREALANIATGDSVLEQVISDPSAEDQSTKILGAFLGVRSGFQYRNFPLTDGGGLNRLRLNLQGPTTLRLRQITADPADGARLMNYMVFVRVGDIEFQRAQIASISPTPDSTVETFDPSILVELQNKDTLVNPATIRLELNGQVVTPNITSTAQGATVAYALAALPASGALNTAKVSFKDSQGTEISSTWSFTISYLSLNPANRGVGSPNTPGMRVHVVQAPSGSNLANSLVRAEDQIKDGSTIERAVDVVDITQVINYDKKTEAQPRNYFPDNALVPGIDPAVSGAGLDDFTVEATAYLQLAAGIYRFGMVSDDGYKVSSGKNFADINAAIAGHSGGPANETVDFVVTQPGLYPFRFLWYERGGDGYAEWFSVDRSTGERTLINDPSNPNSIKAYVDLSPVSVSGSSTLGGDFTGEPQVTVDVAGKKVSVPVVEGQTRLFKIQAPADWTLKSVEVVSGVLVVTYQ
;
A
#
# COMPACT_ATOMS: atom_id res chain seq x y z
N VAL A 1 -41.18 17.35 68.81
CA VAL A 1 -40.23 16.82 69.82
C VAL A 1 -38.98 16.43 69.05
N ALA A 2 -37.83 17.01 69.34
CA ALA A 2 -36.56 16.55 68.76
C ALA A 2 -36.25 15.18 69.36
N GLY A 3 -36.28 14.12 68.54
CA GLY A 3 -35.91 12.77 68.98
C GLY A 3 -34.44 12.75 69.39
N LYS A 4 -34.14 12.12 70.53
CA LYS A 4 -32.77 11.81 70.96
C LYS A 4 -32.48 10.36 70.58
N ASP A 5 -32.43 10.07 69.28
CA ASP A 5 -32.11 8.72 68.84
C ASP A 5 -30.62 8.45 69.08
N ASP A 6 -30.34 7.41 69.86
CA ASP A 6 -29.02 6.87 70.16
C ASP A 6 -29.03 5.40 69.72
N PRO A 7 -28.22 5.02 68.71
CA PRO A 7 -27.10 5.77 68.13
C PRO A 7 -27.49 6.87 67.13
N LYS A 8 -26.53 7.79 66.89
CA LYS A 8 -26.61 8.87 65.88
C LYS A 8 -27.10 8.37 64.52
N GLU A 9 -27.66 9.31 63.75
CA GLU A 9 -28.11 9.16 62.36
C GLU A 9 -27.15 8.33 61.47
N PRO A 10 -27.67 7.54 60.51
CA PRO A 10 -26.88 6.55 59.77
C PRO A 10 -25.69 7.17 59.01
N TYR A 11 -24.53 6.50 59.04
CA TYR A 11 -23.36 6.85 58.23
C TYR A 11 -22.79 5.62 57.51
N ILE A 12 -22.31 5.81 56.29
CA ILE A 12 -21.69 4.76 55.47
C ILE A 12 -20.16 4.81 55.67
N THR A 13 -19.55 3.67 56.00
CA THR A 13 -18.08 3.51 56.05
C THR A 13 -17.62 2.48 55.02
N LYS A 14 -16.40 2.61 54.50
CA LYS A 14 -15.86 1.71 53.47
C LYS A 14 -15.84 0.26 53.97
N GLY A 15 -16.51 -0.65 53.26
CA GLY A 15 -16.43 -2.11 53.46
C GLY A 15 -17.54 -2.77 54.31
N TYR A 16 -18.48 -2.02 54.89
CA TYR A 16 -19.59 -2.57 55.68
C TYR A 16 -20.91 -1.87 55.36
N PHE A 17 -22.03 -2.60 55.43
CA PHE A 17 -23.36 -2.00 55.55
C PHE A 17 -23.88 -2.26 56.97
N THR A 18 -24.50 -1.26 57.59
CA THR A 18 -25.05 -1.36 58.95
C THR A 18 -26.55 -1.15 58.90
N LEU A 19 -27.32 -2.11 59.42
CA LEU A 19 -28.77 -1.95 59.64
C LEU A 19 -29.00 -1.53 61.09
N TYR A 20 -29.66 -0.40 61.29
CA TYR A 20 -30.05 0.09 62.62
C TYR A 20 -31.55 -0.17 62.84
N LEU A 21 -31.88 -0.68 64.02
CA LEU A 21 -33.26 -0.84 64.49
C LEU A 21 -33.51 0.23 65.56
N TYR A 22 -34.46 1.14 65.31
CA TYR A 22 -34.89 2.12 66.29
C TYR A 22 -36.12 1.58 67.03
N GLU A 23 -36.06 1.53 68.36
CA GLU A 23 -37.19 1.19 69.23
C GLU A 23 -37.86 2.48 69.73
N ASP A 24 -39.20 2.50 69.77
CA ASP A 24 -39.94 3.45 70.59
C ASP A 24 -40.07 2.85 72.00
N PHE A 25 -39.45 3.48 72.99
CA PHE A 25 -39.34 2.94 74.37
C PHE A 25 -40.65 3.05 75.14
N ASP A 26 -41.73 2.42 74.67
CA ASP A 26 -42.95 2.18 75.45
C ASP A 26 -42.93 0.77 76.05
N SER A 27 -42.59 0.70 77.34
CA SER A 27 -42.62 -0.54 78.14
C SER A 27 -44.00 -1.23 78.23
N LYS A 28 -45.07 -0.59 77.72
CA LYS A 28 -46.44 -1.15 77.67
C LYS A 28 -46.88 -1.55 76.27
N ALA A 29 -46.04 -1.34 75.25
CA ALA A 29 -46.35 -1.76 73.89
C ALA A 29 -46.45 -3.30 73.81
N PRO A 30 -47.51 -3.84 73.17
CA PRO A 30 -47.75 -5.28 73.13
C PRO A 30 -46.67 -6.09 72.39
N GLU A 31 -45.77 -5.43 71.65
CA GLU A 31 -44.75 -6.07 70.82
C GLU A 31 -43.33 -6.15 71.44
N ASN A 32 -43.13 -5.93 72.75
CA ASN A 32 -41.78 -6.00 73.37
C ASN A 32 -41.35 -7.46 73.73
N PRO A 33 -40.22 -8.00 73.22
CA PRO A 33 -39.27 -7.36 72.31
C PRO A 33 -39.64 -7.53 70.84
N TYR A 34 -39.50 -6.45 70.06
CA TYR A 34 -39.62 -6.49 68.60
C TYR A 34 -38.52 -7.38 68.04
N LYS A 35 -38.89 -8.43 67.29
CA LYS A 35 -37.95 -9.26 66.54
C LYS A 35 -38.16 -9.03 65.06
N ILE A 36 -37.13 -8.54 64.38
CA ILE A 36 -37.09 -8.51 62.92
C ILE A 36 -36.22 -9.67 62.44
N TYR A 37 -36.80 -10.53 61.61
CA TYR A 37 -36.09 -11.57 60.89
C TYR A 37 -36.01 -11.14 59.43
N TYR A 38 -34.78 -10.92 58.94
CA TYR A 38 -34.56 -10.70 57.52
C TYR A 38 -34.30 -12.06 56.87
N ASP A 39 -35.14 -12.43 55.91
CA ASP A 39 -34.89 -13.56 55.01
C ASP A 39 -34.62 -12.98 53.62
N ASN A 40 -33.47 -13.32 53.01
CA ASN A 40 -33.01 -12.85 51.70
C ASN A 40 -32.75 -11.34 51.55
N ALA A 41 -31.97 -10.72 52.45
CA ALA A 41 -31.46 -9.36 52.23
C ALA A 41 -30.48 -9.33 51.04
N ILE A 42 -30.83 -8.58 49.99
CA ILE A 42 -29.97 -8.36 48.80
C ILE A 42 -29.50 -6.90 48.81
N VAL A 43 -28.18 -6.70 48.81
CA VAL A 43 -27.56 -5.38 48.68
C VAL A 43 -27.19 -5.17 47.21
N PHE A 44 -27.69 -4.10 46.61
CA PHE A 44 -27.27 -3.65 45.28
C PHE A 44 -26.33 -2.46 45.44
N ALA A 45 -25.04 -2.68 45.16
CA ALA A 45 -24.09 -1.59 44.92
C ALA A 45 -23.82 -1.55 43.41
N PRO A 46 -23.83 -0.38 42.75
CA PRO A 46 -23.32 -0.29 41.39
C PRO A 46 -21.87 -0.83 41.35
N PRO A 47 -21.44 -1.48 40.27
CA PRO A 47 -20.04 -1.83 40.09
C PRO A 47 -19.17 -0.57 40.27
N LEU A 48 -17.99 -0.73 40.87
CA LEU A 48 -16.99 0.33 40.79
C LEU A 48 -16.70 0.60 39.30
N PRO A 49 -16.45 1.86 38.90
CA PRO A 49 -15.96 2.15 37.56
C PRO A 49 -14.76 1.25 37.23
N ASP A 50 -14.69 0.77 35.99
CA ASP A 50 -13.53 0.01 35.53
C ASP A 50 -12.27 0.87 35.68
N ASN A 51 -11.18 0.24 36.13
CA ASN A 51 -9.88 0.89 36.28
C ASN A 51 -9.42 1.43 34.92
N VAL A 52 -9.09 2.71 34.85
CA VAL A 52 -8.62 3.35 33.62
C VAL A 52 -7.08 3.31 33.60
N ALA A 53 -6.48 3.28 32.41
CA ALA A 53 -5.03 3.36 32.31
C ALA A 53 -4.55 4.81 32.55
N PRO A 54 -3.32 5.00 33.08
CA PRO A 54 -2.78 6.33 33.28
C PRO A 54 -2.70 7.17 32.01
N LEU A 55 -2.77 8.49 32.16
CA LEU A 55 -2.57 9.45 31.06
C LEU A 55 -1.17 10.08 31.17
N ILE A 56 -0.40 10.03 30.07
CA ILE A 56 0.90 10.70 29.93
C ILE A 56 0.73 12.06 29.25
N THR A 57 1.15 13.14 29.93
CA THR A 57 1.16 14.52 29.43
C THR A 57 2.51 15.20 29.68
N ASP A 58 2.65 16.45 29.22
CA ASP A 58 3.82 17.31 29.51
C ASP A 58 5.17 16.64 29.20
N VAL A 59 5.23 15.91 28.09
CA VAL A 59 6.43 15.21 27.65
C VAL A 59 7.48 16.23 27.19
N ALA A 60 8.68 16.13 27.73
CA ALA A 60 9.86 16.88 27.32
C ALA A 60 11.05 15.92 27.13
N PRO A 61 11.97 16.17 26.18
CA PRO A 61 11.93 17.27 25.22
C PRO A 61 10.77 17.14 24.22
N ALA A 62 10.56 18.19 23.42
CA ALA A 62 9.56 18.15 22.35
C ALA A 62 9.81 16.94 21.44
N GLU A 63 8.73 16.26 21.10
CA GLU A 63 8.76 15.10 20.22
C GLU A 63 9.27 15.52 18.83
N PHE A 64 10.16 14.71 18.26
CA PHE A 64 10.90 14.93 17.01
C PHE A 64 11.91 16.07 17.00
N ALA A 65 12.26 16.66 18.16
CA ALA A 65 13.32 17.65 18.25
C ALA A 65 14.68 17.12 17.75
N ASN A 66 15.48 18.02 17.17
CA ASN A 66 16.78 17.72 16.58
C ASN A 66 17.91 18.55 17.24
N PHE A 67 19.13 18.02 17.19
CA PHE A 67 20.36 18.63 17.72
C PHE A 67 20.29 19.05 19.19
N LEU A 68 19.61 18.25 20.03
CA LEU A 68 19.51 18.56 21.45
C LEU A 68 20.86 18.35 22.16
N PRO A 69 21.24 19.20 23.12
CA PRO A 69 22.44 18.97 23.90
C PRO A 69 22.29 17.69 24.75
N ALA A 70 23.39 16.95 24.93
CA ALA A 70 23.40 15.74 25.77
C ALA A 70 23.07 16.00 27.26
N SER A 71 23.05 17.25 27.70
CA SER A 71 22.56 17.66 29.02
C SER A 71 21.03 17.74 29.11
N THR A 72 20.30 17.52 28.02
CA THR A 72 18.83 17.57 28.01
C THR A 72 18.26 16.51 28.97
N ALA A 73 17.33 16.94 29.81
CA ALA A 73 16.58 16.03 30.66
C ALA A 73 15.29 15.59 29.97
N ILE A 74 14.93 14.32 30.15
CA ILE A 74 13.61 13.81 29.75
C ILE A 74 12.68 13.94 30.94
N SER A 75 11.48 14.44 30.71
CA SER A 75 10.44 14.45 31.74
C SER A 75 9.06 14.20 31.16
N PHE A 76 8.16 13.67 31.99
CA PHE A 76 6.74 13.58 31.66
C PHE A 76 5.91 13.59 32.93
N LYS A 77 4.67 14.06 32.79
CA LYS A 77 3.65 13.99 33.83
C LYS A 77 2.74 12.79 33.57
N VAL A 78 2.35 12.14 34.65
CA VAL A 78 1.33 11.09 34.65
C VAL A 78 0.20 11.49 35.58
N THR A 79 -1.03 11.28 35.12
CA THR A 79 -2.25 11.47 35.91
C THR A 79 -3.15 10.26 35.78
N ASP A 80 -3.73 9.80 36.88
CA ASP A 80 -4.58 8.60 36.92
C ASP A 80 -5.68 8.72 38.00
N ASP A 81 -6.67 7.82 37.99
CA ASP A 81 -7.68 7.71 39.06
C ASP A 81 -7.19 6.89 40.27
N GLN A 82 -6.10 6.14 40.11
CA GLN A 82 -5.42 5.38 41.15
C GLN A 82 -4.02 5.92 41.45
N ASP A 83 -3.44 5.46 42.56
CA ASP A 83 -2.06 5.78 42.91
C ASP A 83 -1.07 5.07 41.98
N MET A 84 0.02 5.76 41.64
CA MET A 84 1.11 5.15 40.87
C MET A 84 2.29 4.76 41.77
N PRO A 85 2.65 3.46 41.85
CA PRO A 85 3.84 3.03 42.58
C PRO A 85 5.13 3.44 41.85
N ASP A 86 6.24 3.58 42.58
CA ASP A 86 7.58 3.86 42.01
C ASP A 86 7.99 2.83 40.95
N SER A 87 7.71 1.55 41.20
CA SER A 87 7.97 0.45 40.27
C SER A 87 7.09 0.48 39.02
N GLY A 88 6.01 1.28 39.03
CA GLY A 88 5.09 1.44 37.92
C GLY A 88 5.57 2.42 36.86
N VAL A 89 6.60 3.23 37.12
CA VAL A 89 7.04 4.29 36.19
C VAL A 89 8.47 4.02 35.70
N SER A 90 8.65 4.04 34.37
CA SER A 90 9.96 3.84 33.75
C SER A 90 10.14 4.65 32.47
N ILE A 91 11.38 4.98 32.14
CA ILE A 91 11.81 5.60 30.88
C ILE A 91 12.81 4.67 30.22
N SER A 92 12.57 4.24 28.99
CA SER A 92 13.55 3.47 28.21
C SER A 92 14.21 4.34 27.16
N LEU A 93 15.53 4.30 27.07
CA LEU A 93 16.33 4.94 26.02
C LEU A 93 16.95 3.88 25.11
N ASN A 94 16.56 3.82 23.84
CA ASN A 94 17.09 2.83 22.88
C ASN A 94 17.08 1.39 23.44
N GLY A 95 16.00 1.03 24.15
CA GLY A 95 15.83 -0.28 24.80
C GLY A 95 16.43 -0.43 26.21
N VAL A 96 17.23 0.53 26.68
CA VAL A 96 17.78 0.53 28.05
C VAL A 96 16.78 1.16 29.02
N SER A 97 16.29 0.37 30.00
CA SER A 97 15.27 0.81 30.96
C SER A 97 15.85 1.54 32.18
N TYR A 98 15.25 2.68 32.51
CA TYR A 98 15.52 3.49 33.69
C TYR A 98 14.27 3.58 34.58
N THR A 99 14.50 3.47 35.88
CA THR A 99 13.54 3.50 36.99
C THR A 99 14.14 4.33 38.13
N VAL A 100 13.44 4.43 39.26
CA VAL A 100 13.99 5.09 40.47
C VAL A 100 15.33 4.49 40.92
N ALA A 101 15.52 3.19 40.71
CA ALA A 101 16.74 2.50 41.13
C ALA A 101 18.00 2.90 40.35
N ASN A 102 17.87 3.45 39.14
CA ASN A 102 18.99 3.71 38.24
C ASN A 102 18.94 5.08 37.51
N GLY A 103 18.11 6.02 37.95
CA GLY A 103 18.25 7.43 37.59
C GLY A 103 16.97 8.23 37.41
N VAL A 104 15.79 7.61 37.38
CA VAL A 104 14.53 8.36 37.30
C VAL A 104 14.23 8.98 38.67
N THR A 105 13.95 10.27 38.67
CA THR A 105 13.43 10.97 39.85
C THR A 105 11.93 11.12 39.71
N LEU A 106 11.19 10.92 40.81
CA LEU A 106 9.73 11.01 40.85
C LEU A 106 9.29 11.99 41.92
N THR A 107 8.24 12.76 41.62
CA THR A 107 7.51 13.50 42.66
C THR A 107 6.83 12.54 43.63
N ALA A 108 6.32 13.07 44.75
CA ALA A 108 5.65 12.28 45.79
C ALA A 108 4.60 11.31 45.21
N ALA A 109 4.50 10.13 45.81
CA ALA A 109 3.53 9.11 45.43
C ALA A 109 2.09 9.63 45.52
N GLY A 110 1.25 9.21 44.57
CA GLY A 110 -0.13 9.63 44.43
C GLY A 110 -0.64 9.44 43.00
N PRO A 111 -1.84 9.97 42.69
CA PRO A 111 -2.48 9.85 41.38
C PRO A 111 -1.91 10.81 40.33
N VAL A 112 -1.03 11.74 40.73
CA VAL A 112 -0.37 12.68 39.82
C VAL A 112 1.11 12.70 40.15
N ARG A 113 1.94 12.31 39.18
CA ARG A 113 3.39 12.31 39.35
C ARG A 113 4.13 12.86 38.15
N THR A 114 5.29 13.46 38.39
CA THR A 114 6.24 13.84 37.34
C THR A 114 7.48 12.97 37.47
N ALA A 115 7.88 12.38 36.35
CA ALA A 115 9.11 11.62 36.22
C ALA A 115 10.15 12.42 35.46
N THR A 116 11.39 12.44 35.94
CA THR A 116 12.50 13.14 35.28
C THR A 116 13.75 12.26 35.24
N LEU A 117 14.40 12.18 34.08
CA LEU A 117 15.67 11.51 33.84
C LEU A 117 16.66 12.53 33.27
N ALA A 118 17.68 12.87 34.06
CA ALA A 118 18.76 13.79 33.68
C ALA A 118 20.10 13.06 33.61
N ASP A 119 21.07 13.65 32.89
CA ASP A 119 22.46 13.19 32.80
C ASP A 119 22.64 11.74 32.31
N LYS A 120 21.71 11.26 31.48
CA LYS A 120 21.76 9.92 30.86
C LYS A 120 21.86 9.93 29.33
N LEU A 121 21.83 11.10 28.71
CA LEU A 121 22.03 11.20 27.27
C LEU A 121 23.53 11.31 26.94
N ALA A 122 23.90 10.80 25.77
CA ALA A 122 25.21 10.97 25.17
C ALA A 122 25.07 11.88 23.94
N ALA A 123 26.14 12.57 23.55
CA ALA A 123 26.18 13.30 22.29
C ALA A 123 26.19 12.34 21.11
N ASN A 124 25.74 12.80 19.95
CA ASN A 124 25.76 12.06 18.69
C ASN A 124 24.90 10.79 18.69
N VAL A 125 23.71 10.84 19.31
CA VAL A 125 22.80 9.69 19.41
C VAL A 125 21.42 10.03 18.88
N ASN A 126 20.88 9.15 18.02
CA ASN A 126 19.46 9.13 17.66
C ASN A 126 18.68 8.32 18.72
N TYR A 127 17.74 8.95 19.42
CA TYR A 127 16.99 8.35 20.53
C TYR A 127 15.57 7.93 20.13
N THR A 128 15.23 6.68 20.46
CA THR A 128 13.86 6.21 20.66
C THR A 128 13.61 6.13 22.16
N VAL A 129 12.60 6.85 22.64
CA VAL A 129 12.22 6.89 24.05
C VAL A 129 10.89 6.21 24.26
N VAL A 130 10.82 5.28 25.21
CA VAL A 130 9.58 4.62 25.63
C VAL A 130 9.27 5.00 27.07
N LEU A 131 8.20 5.76 27.25
CA LEU A 131 7.64 6.13 28.54
C LEU A 131 6.61 5.09 28.94
N LYS A 132 6.68 4.59 30.18
CA LYS A 132 5.70 3.64 30.70
C LYS A 132 5.23 4.07 32.09
N ALA A 133 3.93 3.98 32.31
CA ALA A 133 3.30 4.12 33.62
C ALA A 133 2.29 2.99 33.87
N THR A 134 2.33 2.40 35.05
CA THR A 134 1.41 1.37 35.56
C THR A 134 0.86 1.84 36.90
N ASP A 135 -0.45 1.82 37.07
CA ASP A 135 -1.11 2.17 38.32
C ASP A 135 -1.09 1.03 39.36
N SER A 136 -1.61 1.28 40.56
CA SER A 136 -1.66 0.30 41.66
C SER A 136 -2.58 -0.90 41.41
N ASN A 137 -3.52 -0.80 40.47
CA ASN A 137 -4.46 -1.86 40.09
C ASN A 137 -4.00 -2.62 38.83
N GLY A 138 -2.89 -2.21 38.22
CA GLY A 138 -2.22 -2.89 37.11
C GLY A 138 -2.54 -2.39 35.71
N ALA A 139 -3.41 -1.38 35.52
CA ALA A 139 -3.57 -0.81 34.18
C ALA A 139 -2.34 0.03 33.81
N SER A 140 -2.02 0.03 32.51
CA SER A 140 -0.75 0.54 32.02
C SER A 140 -0.90 1.32 30.72
N VAL A 141 -0.08 2.35 30.57
CA VAL A 141 0.08 3.12 29.34
C VAL A 141 1.55 3.12 28.92
N THR A 142 1.76 3.10 27.61
CA THR A 142 3.08 3.29 26.99
C THR A 142 2.98 4.40 25.96
N ARG A 143 3.98 5.29 25.92
CA ARG A 143 4.13 6.29 24.87
C ARG A 143 5.55 6.24 24.31
N THR A 144 5.69 6.16 23.00
CA THR A 144 6.98 6.24 22.31
C THR A 144 7.12 7.59 21.64
N PHE A 145 8.30 8.21 21.73
CA PHE A 145 8.64 9.41 20.96
C PHE A 145 10.13 9.39 20.59
N TYR A 146 10.53 10.30 19.72
CA TYR A 146 11.86 10.33 19.11
C TYR A 146 12.49 11.71 19.22
N PHE A 147 13.82 11.77 19.32
CA PHE A 147 14.63 12.98 19.16
C PHE A 147 16.09 12.58 18.93
N ASP A 148 16.97 13.52 18.62
CA ASP A 148 18.40 13.27 18.56
C ASP A 148 19.23 14.26 19.37
N THR A 149 20.46 13.86 19.66
CA THR A 149 21.50 14.67 20.29
C THR A 149 22.71 14.85 19.38
N PHE A 150 22.48 14.89 18.06
CA PHE A 150 23.53 15.21 17.10
C PHE A 150 24.12 16.59 17.40
N THR A 151 25.39 16.76 17.10
CA THR A 151 26.12 17.99 17.37
C THR A 151 26.22 18.85 16.12
N GLN A 152 26.48 20.14 16.30
CA GLN A 152 26.75 21.05 15.18
C GLN A 152 28.07 20.72 14.47
N ASP A 153 28.93 19.88 15.06
CA ASP A 153 30.17 19.41 14.47
C ASP A 153 29.94 18.22 13.50
N ASP A 154 28.77 17.57 13.57
CA ASP A 154 28.41 16.50 12.63
C ASP A 154 28.19 17.10 11.24
N LEU A 155 28.65 16.39 10.20
CA LEU A 155 28.44 16.83 8.82
C LEU A 155 26.97 16.62 8.45
N VAL A 156 26.29 17.72 8.13
CA VAL A 156 24.91 17.72 7.62
C VAL A 156 24.91 18.11 6.15
N VAL A 157 24.23 17.31 5.34
CA VAL A 157 24.04 17.54 3.90
C VAL A 157 22.55 17.71 3.67
N GLU A 158 22.14 18.91 3.27
CA GLU A 158 20.76 19.19 2.87
C GLU A 158 20.43 18.42 1.59
N VAL A 159 19.23 17.85 1.51
CA VAL A 159 18.86 17.00 0.36
C VAL A 159 18.75 17.85 -0.90
N GLU A 160 18.33 19.12 -0.79
CA GLU A 160 18.32 20.12 -1.85
C GLU A 160 19.71 20.64 -2.27
N ASP A 161 20.76 20.40 -1.46
CA ASP A 161 22.15 20.80 -1.73
C ASP A 161 22.94 19.71 -2.49
N TYR A 162 22.30 19.09 -3.49
CA TYR A 162 22.96 18.19 -4.43
C TYR A 162 23.88 18.96 -5.40
N ASN A 163 24.76 18.24 -6.08
CA ASN A 163 25.79 18.81 -6.96
C ASN A 163 25.21 19.75 -8.04
N PHE A 164 26.07 20.55 -8.65
CA PHE A 164 25.70 21.49 -9.71
C PHE A 164 26.81 21.61 -10.75
N ASP A 165 26.53 22.23 -11.90
CA ASP A 165 27.53 22.48 -12.95
C ASP A 165 28.37 21.24 -13.35
N GLY A 166 27.76 20.04 -13.32
CA GLY A 166 28.40 18.79 -13.72
C GLY A 166 29.40 18.25 -12.69
N GLY A 167 29.04 18.28 -11.40
CA GLY A 167 29.82 17.70 -10.31
C GLY A 167 30.46 18.70 -9.33
N SER A 168 30.22 20.00 -9.50
CA SER A 168 30.63 21.04 -8.55
C SER A 168 29.85 20.93 -7.23
N PHE A 169 30.50 21.30 -6.13
CA PHE A 169 29.94 21.18 -4.78
C PHE A 169 30.56 22.18 -3.81
N PHE A 170 29.90 22.39 -2.67
CA PHE A 170 30.39 23.13 -1.51
C PHE A 170 30.39 22.26 -0.25
N ASN A 171 31.47 22.31 0.54
CA ASN A 171 31.55 21.58 1.82
C ASN A 171 30.84 22.29 2.98
N GLY A 172 30.72 23.61 2.93
CA GLY A 172 30.11 24.43 3.97
C GLY A 172 29.27 25.53 3.34
N PRO A 173 28.11 25.18 2.75
CA PRO A 173 27.29 26.14 2.07
C PRO A 173 26.74 27.20 3.03
N VAL A 174 26.67 28.45 2.56
CA VAL A 174 26.07 29.55 3.31
C VAL A 174 24.57 29.60 3.07
N VAL A 175 23.82 29.82 4.16
CA VAL A 175 22.36 30.02 4.14
C VAL A 175 22.06 31.43 3.67
N VAL A 176 21.12 31.57 2.73
CA VAL A 176 20.79 32.83 2.06
C VAL A 176 19.28 32.96 1.93
N SER A 177 18.80 34.17 1.69
CA SER A 177 17.39 34.41 1.40
C SER A 177 16.98 33.70 0.09
N GLU A 178 15.75 33.20 0.06
CA GLU A 178 15.12 32.68 -1.15
C GLU A 178 15.13 33.76 -2.25
N GLY A 179 15.46 33.36 -3.49
CA GLY A 179 15.44 34.30 -4.63
C GLY A 179 16.71 35.13 -4.83
N THR A 180 17.72 35.04 -3.96
CA THR A 180 18.91 35.92 -4.03
C THR A 180 20.16 35.28 -4.68
N GLY A 181 20.05 34.09 -5.27
CA GLY A 181 21.17 33.40 -5.92
C GLY A 181 21.21 33.55 -7.46
N PRO A 182 22.25 33.00 -8.13
CA PRO A 182 23.37 32.27 -7.54
C PRO A 182 24.40 33.21 -6.92
N GLN A 183 25.02 32.79 -5.81
CA GLN A 183 26.06 33.54 -5.11
C GLN A 183 27.15 32.61 -4.55
N ASP A 184 28.35 33.16 -4.32
CA ASP A 184 29.52 32.41 -3.86
C ASP A 184 29.23 31.62 -2.57
N GLY A 185 29.48 30.31 -2.63
CA GLY A 185 29.33 29.40 -1.50
C GLY A 185 27.89 29.04 -1.14
N SER A 186 26.88 29.35 -1.96
CA SER A 186 25.49 28.93 -1.75
C SER A 186 24.97 28.09 -2.91
N TYR A 187 24.13 27.10 -2.58
CA TYR A 187 23.43 26.26 -3.55
C TYR A 187 22.16 26.91 -4.10
N SER A 188 21.64 27.96 -3.44
CA SER A 188 20.48 28.72 -3.93
C SER A 188 20.71 29.20 -5.37
N HIS A 189 19.76 28.87 -6.26
CA HIS A 189 19.81 29.14 -7.71
C HIS A 189 21.01 28.55 -8.48
N GLN A 190 21.79 27.64 -7.90
CA GLN A 190 22.66 26.79 -8.70
C GLN A 190 21.82 25.86 -9.57
N ALA A 191 22.39 25.44 -10.71
CA ALA A 191 21.72 24.55 -11.66
C ALA A 191 22.50 23.24 -11.78
N GLY A 192 21.80 22.13 -11.60
CA GLY A 192 22.32 20.79 -11.82
C GLY A 192 22.34 20.43 -13.30
N VAL A 193 23.31 19.64 -13.70
CA VAL A 193 23.30 18.98 -15.00
C VAL A 193 22.56 17.65 -14.85
N LYS A 194 21.40 17.54 -15.49
CA LYS A 194 20.62 16.30 -15.52
C LYS A 194 21.47 15.13 -16.04
N GLU A 195 21.28 13.94 -15.46
CA GLU A 195 22.07 12.72 -15.65
C GLU A 195 23.49 12.76 -15.07
N ILE A 196 23.96 13.89 -14.52
CA ILE A 196 25.27 14.00 -13.84
C ILE A 196 25.09 14.33 -12.36
N ASP A 197 24.36 15.40 -12.07
CA ASP A 197 24.13 15.89 -10.71
C ASP A 197 22.84 15.32 -10.10
N TYR A 198 21.82 15.12 -10.94
CA TYR A 198 20.53 14.53 -10.57
C TYR A 198 19.89 13.83 -11.77
N HIS A 199 18.95 12.92 -11.51
CA HIS A 199 18.04 12.35 -12.49
C HIS A 199 16.60 12.48 -12.01
N ASP A 200 15.81 13.19 -12.79
CA ASP A 200 14.37 13.37 -12.60
C ASP A 200 13.66 12.96 -13.91
N THR A 201 12.60 12.17 -13.82
CA THR A 201 11.85 11.68 -14.97
C THR A 201 11.06 12.79 -15.67
N ARG A 202 10.81 13.91 -14.97
CA ARG A 202 10.18 15.10 -15.55
C ARG A 202 11.14 15.79 -16.52
N PRO A 203 10.63 16.31 -17.65
CA PRO A 203 11.48 16.93 -18.66
C PRO A 203 11.84 18.39 -18.33
N THR A 204 11.06 19.06 -17.47
CA THR A 204 11.22 20.50 -17.19
C THR A 204 10.79 20.84 -15.76
N PRO A 205 11.41 21.85 -15.13
CA PRO A 205 10.96 22.43 -13.86
C PRO A 205 9.53 22.97 -13.89
N GLN A 206 8.91 23.09 -12.72
CA GLN A 206 7.59 23.68 -12.52
C GLN A 206 7.65 24.91 -11.61
N THR A 207 7.21 26.06 -12.13
CA THR A 207 7.12 27.29 -11.34
C THR A 207 6.27 27.09 -10.09
N GLY A 208 6.83 27.47 -8.93
CA GLY A 208 6.18 27.33 -7.62
C GLY A 208 6.45 26.00 -6.89
N SER A 209 7.18 25.07 -7.52
CA SER A 209 7.56 23.78 -6.91
C SER A 209 9.07 23.51 -6.90
N ASN A 210 9.88 24.43 -7.44
CA ASN A 210 11.34 24.35 -7.48
C ASN A 210 11.95 25.65 -6.90
N LEU A 211 11.51 26.05 -5.70
CA LEU A 211 11.73 27.41 -5.17
C LEU A 211 13.21 27.74 -4.92
N TYR A 212 14.00 26.78 -4.44
CA TYR A 212 15.42 26.98 -4.11
C TYR A 212 16.35 26.74 -5.30
N ARG A 213 16.00 25.81 -6.21
CA ARG A 213 16.73 25.51 -7.46
C ARG A 213 15.81 25.57 -8.67
N PRO A 214 15.43 26.78 -9.16
CA PRO A 214 14.38 26.94 -10.16
C PRO A 214 14.70 26.44 -11.57
N GLN A 215 15.95 26.03 -11.83
CA GLN A 215 16.37 25.44 -13.10
C GLN A 215 16.35 23.91 -13.08
N ASP A 216 16.20 23.30 -11.90
CA ASP A 216 16.22 21.86 -11.74
C ASP A 216 14.80 21.32 -11.61
N SER A 217 14.57 20.08 -12.06
CA SER A 217 13.22 19.51 -12.09
C SER A 217 12.79 18.93 -10.73
N ASP A 218 13.73 18.62 -9.84
CA ASP A 218 13.46 18.07 -8.51
C ASP A 218 12.62 19.04 -7.69
N ARG A 219 11.46 18.57 -7.23
CA ARG A 219 10.56 19.41 -6.45
C ARG A 219 11.04 19.57 -5.01
N MET A 220 10.88 20.80 -4.53
CA MET A 220 11.27 21.18 -3.18
C MET A 220 10.28 22.18 -2.59
N GLY A 221 10.03 22.04 -1.30
CA GLY A 221 9.12 22.89 -0.52
C GLY A 221 9.80 23.41 0.75
N HIS A 222 9.19 24.41 1.38
CA HIS A 222 9.64 24.85 2.71
C HIS A 222 9.36 23.75 3.73
N SER A 223 10.41 23.34 4.44
CA SER A 223 10.37 22.25 5.39
C SER A 223 9.41 22.57 6.55
N LEU A 224 8.59 21.58 6.91
CA LEU A 224 7.74 21.62 8.11
C LEU A 224 8.45 21.04 9.35
N ASP A 225 9.74 20.71 9.21
CA ASP A 225 10.56 20.22 10.31
C ASP A 225 10.87 21.32 11.35
N ALA A 226 11.45 20.92 12.48
CA ALA A 226 11.91 21.82 13.51
C ALA A 226 12.96 22.80 12.95
N LEU A 227 12.68 24.11 13.09
CA LEU A 227 13.57 25.18 12.66
C LEU A 227 14.95 25.04 13.29
N ARG A 228 15.97 24.76 12.47
CA ARG A 228 17.36 24.63 12.91
C ARG A 228 17.99 26.01 13.12
N ALA A 229 18.90 26.09 14.10
CA ALA A 229 19.54 27.34 14.52
C ALA A 229 20.17 28.13 13.36
N LYS A 230 20.83 27.45 12.41
CA LYS A 230 21.49 28.12 11.27
C LYS A 230 20.54 28.94 10.38
N PHE A 231 19.27 28.53 10.22
CA PHE A 231 18.28 29.30 9.45
C PHE A 231 17.68 30.42 10.28
N ALA A 232 17.44 30.18 11.58
CA ALA A 232 17.00 31.21 12.51
C ALA A 232 18.03 32.34 12.63
N ASP A 233 19.32 32.00 12.76
CA ASP A 233 20.44 32.94 12.87
C ASP A 233 20.64 33.75 11.57
N ALA A 234 20.28 33.17 10.41
CA ALA A 234 20.23 33.88 9.12
C ALA A 234 18.99 34.78 8.95
N GLY A 235 18.10 34.82 9.96
CA GLY A 235 16.94 35.71 10.03
C GLY A 235 15.60 35.04 9.76
N GLY A 236 15.58 33.73 9.46
CA GLY A 236 14.38 32.94 9.27
C GLY A 236 13.40 33.52 8.24
N SER A 237 12.11 33.20 8.41
CA SER A 237 11.05 33.61 7.48
C SER A 237 10.90 35.13 7.34
N ASP A 238 11.26 35.90 8.38
CA ASP A 238 11.21 37.36 8.35
C ASP A 238 12.19 37.96 7.31
N ASN A 239 13.26 37.23 7.01
CA ASN A 239 14.24 37.56 5.97
C ASN A 239 14.17 36.61 4.75
N GLN A 240 13.04 35.92 4.56
CA GLN A 240 12.84 34.95 3.47
C GLN A 240 13.88 33.82 3.46
N VAL A 241 14.41 33.44 4.63
CA VAL A 241 15.30 32.28 4.79
C VAL A 241 14.48 31.09 5.25
N TYR A 242 14.56 30.00 4.49
CA TYR A 242 13.81 28.77 4.74
C TYR A 242 14.72 27.56 4.72
N ASP A 243 14.35 26.56 5.52
CA ASP A 243 14.82 25.18 5.39
C ASP A 243 13.96 24.50 4.31
N TYR A 244 14.51 23.60 3.50
CA TYR A 244 13.76 22.93 2.43
C TYR A 244 13.70 21.42 2.65
N ASP A 245 12.70 20.80 2.03
CA ASP A 245 12.71 19.37 1.79
C ASP A 245 12.51 19.10 0.31
N VAL A 246 13.01 17.95 -0.13
CA VAL A 246 12.79 17.39 -1.47
C VAL A 246 11.76 16.28 -1.36
N GLY A 247 10.78 16.29 -2.26
CA GLY A 247 9.70 15.31 -2.33
C GLY A 247 9.16 15.16 -3.75
N ASP A 248 8.14 14.30 -3.94
CA ASP A 248 7.62 13.96 -5.27
C ASP A 248 8.74 13.43 -6.18
N VAL A 249 9.45 12.43 -5.66
CA VAL A 249 10.57 11.74 -6.30
C VAL A 249 10.09 10.36 -6.75
N ALA A 250 10.15 10.09 -8.05
CA ALA A 250 9.71 8.84 -8.65
C ALA A 250 10.71 7.70 -8.42
N THR A 251 10.25 6.44 -8.56
CA THR A 251 11.14 5.28 -8.49
C THR A 251 12.29 5.41 -9.49
N GLY A 252 13.52 5.24 -9.01
CA GLY A 252 14.73 5.29 -9.83
C GLY A 252 15.35 6.68 -9.96
N GLU A 253 14.66 7.75 -9.59
CA GLU A 253 15.22 9.11 -9.52
C GLU A 253 16.29 9.21 -8.43
N TRP A 254 17.24 10.12 -8.64
CA TRP A 254 18.42 10.23 -7.77
C TRP A 254 19.06 11.61 -7.78
N MET A 255 19.80 11.91 -6.70
CA MET A 255 20.60 13.12 -6.54
C MET A 255 22.02 12.76 -6.05
N ASN A 256 23.04 13.44 -6.56
CA ASN A 256 24.44 13.24 -6.20
C ASN A 256 24.96 14.31 -5.24
N TYR A 257 25.77 13.90 -4.26
CA TYR A 257 26.33 14.71 -3.19
C TYR A 257 27.82 14.44 -3.06
N THR A 258 28.65 15.32 -3.61
CA THR A 258 30.10 15.29 -3.40
C THR A 258 30.44 16.08 -2.14
N ARG A 259 31.18 15.47 -1.21
CA ARG A 259 31.74 16.16 -0.03
C ARG A 259 33.15 15.64 0.26
N ASP A 260 33.94 16.48 0.92
CA ASP A 260 35.24 16.10 1.49
C ASP A 260 35.03 15.52 2.89
N PHE A 261 35.02 14.20 3.00
CA PHE A 261 34.83 13.52 4.27
C PHE A 261 36.15 13.43 5.05
N PRO A 262 36.19 13.86 6.33
CA PRO A 262 37.26 13.45 7.23
C PRO A 262 37.37 11.92 7.26
N SER A 263 38.57 11.37 7.30
CA SER A 263 38.74 9.91 7.36
C SER A 263 38.10 9.35 8.63
N GLY A 264 37.20 8.37 8.50
CA GLY A 264 36.54 7.75 9.64
C GLY A 264 35.43 6.78 9.26
N ALA A 265 34.91 6.11 10.28
CA ALA A 265 33.68 5.35 10.22
C ALA A 265 32.49 6.25 10.61
N TYR A 266 31.41 6.19 9.83
CA TYR A 266 30.23 7.04 9.97
C TYR A 266 28.96 6.23 10.12
N GLU A 267 28.11 6.60 11.07
CA GLU A 267 26.69 6.27 11.02
C GLU A 267 25.96 7.37 10.24
N VAL A 268 25.05 6.99 9.35
CA VAL A 268 24.33 7.94 8.50
C VAL A 268 22.84 7.83 8.77
N TYR A 269 22.16 8.96 8.84
CA TYR A 269 20.71 9.03 9.02
C TYR A 269 20.10 9.97 7.97
N LEU A 270 18.98 9.56 7.38
CA LEU A 270 18.12 10.41 6.56
C LEU A 270 17.00 10.97 7.45
N ARG A 271 16.89 12.30 7.50
CA ARG A 271 15.79 13.00 8.17
C ARG A 271 14.66 13.19 7.17
N GLU A 272 13.56 12.50 7.38
CA GLU A 272 12.40 12.57 6.47
C GLU A 272 11.06 12.41 7.20
N ALA A 273 10.00 12.86 6.55
CA ALA A 273 8.61 12.65 6.94
C ALA A 273 7.87 11.84 5.87
N LEU A 274 7.04 10.89 6.30
CA LEU A 274 6.27 10.02 5.40
C LEU A 274 4.77 10.25 5.64
N ALA A 275 4.16 11.05 4.77
CA ALA A 275 2.75 11.42 4.82
C ALA A 275 1.92 10.54 3.88
N ASN A 276 0.89 9.91 4.42
CA ASN A 276 -0.03 9.00 3.72
C ASN A 276 0.61 7.85 2.91
N ILE A 277 1.88 7.53 3.15
CA ILE A 277 2.58 6.36 2.63
C ILE A 277 2.91 5.40 3.78
N ALA A 278 2.85 4.08 3.55
CA ALA A 278 3.11 3.09 4.61
C ALA A 278 4.62 2.98 4.92
N THR A 279 5.41 2.79 3.87
CA THR A 279 6.88 2.72 3.88
C THR A 279 7.45 3.56 2.76
N GLY A 280 8.64 4.11 2.94
CA GLY A 280 9.31 4.98 1.98
C GLY A 280 10.79 4.65 1.97
N ASP A 281 11.23 3.96 0.92
CA ASP A 281 12.56 3.37 0.88
C ASP A 281 13.47 4.14 -0.07
N SER A 282 14.66 4.49 0.42
CA SER A 282 15.71 5.13 -0.36
C SER A 282 17.02 4.40 -0.15
N VAL A 283 17.89 4.34 -1.15
CA VAL A 283 19.23 3.76 -0.99
C VAL A 283 20.30 4.83 -1.09
N LEU A 284 21.35 4.66 -0.30
CA LEU A 284 22.56 5.46 -0.43
C LEU A 284 23.57 4.65 -1.22
N GLU A 285 24.12 5.24 -2.27
CA GLU A 285 25.13 4.65 -3.13
C GLU A 285 26.41 5.50 -3.11
N GLN A 286 27.53 4.91 -3.49
CA GLN A 286 28.75 5.64 -3.81
C GLN A 286 28.95 5.59 -5.33
N VAL A 287 29.17 6.75 -5.96
CA VAL A 287 29.65 6.82 -7.34
C VAL A 287 31.12 6.39 -7.36
N ILE A 288 31.42 5.36 -8.16
CA ILE A 288 32.77 4.74 -8.23
C ILE A 288 33.49 4.99 -9.55
N SER A 289 32.79 5.53 -10.55
CA SER A 289 33.37 6.09 -11.78
C SER A 289 33.58 7.61 -11.64
N ASP A 290 33.90 8.28 -12.75
CA ASP A 290 33.96 9.74 -12.82
C ASP A 290 32.58 10.35 -12.43
N PRO A 291 32.51 11.18 -11.37
CA PRO A 291 31.27 11.82 -10.93
C PRO A 291 30.84 13.00 -11.81
N SER A 292 31.63 13.37 -12.82
CA SER A 292 31.28 14.41 -13.82
C SER A 292 30.77 13.83 -15.15
N ALA A 293 30.64 12.50 -15.26
CA ALA A 293 30.09 11.82 -16.43
C ALA A 293 28.59 11.51 -16.26
N GLU A 294 27.87 11.29 -17.35
CA GLU A 294 26.44 10.90 -17.33
C GLU A 294 26.23 9.40 -16.99
N ASP A 295 27.10 8.52 -17.48
CA ASP A 295 27.00 7.05 -17.35
C ASP A 295 27.70 6.52 -16.10
N GLN A 296 27.37 7.11 -14.96
CA GLN A 296 28.03 6.81 -13.69
C GLN A 296 27.73 5.38 -13.21
N SER A 297 28.78 4.64 -12.90
CA SER A 297 28.68 3.39 -12.15
C SER A 297 28.65 3.68 -10.65
N THR A 298 27.73 3.02 -9.94
CA THR A 298 27.56 3.16 -8.50
C THR A 298 27.73 1.83 -7.78
N LYS A 299 27.88 1.89 -6.45
CA LYS A 299 27.75 0.75 -5.55
C LYS A 299 26.80 1.12 -4.40
N ILE A 300 25.80 0.29 -4.12
CA ILE A 300 24.90 0.50 -2.96
C ILE A 300 25.70 0.37 -1.66
N LEU A 301 25.48 1.27 -0.72
CA LEU A 301 26.09 1.27 0.61
C LEU A 301 25.14 0.75 1.69
N GLY A 302 23.83 0.98 1.51
CA GLY A 302 22.75 0.56 2.40
C GLY A 302 21.41 1.20 2.00
N ALA A 303 20.39 0.98 2.81
CA ALA A 303 19.05 1.53 2.62
C ALA A 303 18.58 2.32 3.85
N PHE A 304 17.81 3.39 3.59
CA PHE A 304 16.97 4.06 4.57
C PHE A 304 15.56 3.51 4.40
N LEU A 305 15.06 2.81 5.42
CA LEU A 305 13.73 2.19 5.41
C LEU A 305 12.76 3.05 6.24
N GLY A 306 12.15 4.02 5.56
CA GLY A 306 11.17 4.93 6.13
C GLY A 306 9.87 4.21 6.47
N VAL A 307 9.23 4.57 7.59
CA VAL A 307 7.85 4.14 7.90
C VAL A 307 7.00 5.32 8.34
N ARG A 308 5.70 5.27 8.01
CA ARG A 308 4.73 6.37 8.17
C ARG A 308 4.92 7.17 9.45
N SER A 309 5.11 8.48 9.30
CA SER A 309 5.23 9.45 10.40
C SER A 309 4.30 10.66 10.25
N GLY A 310 3.51 10.73 9.17
CA GLY A 310 2.74 11.93 8.83
C GLY A 310 3.69 13.05 8.43
N PHE A 311 3.41 14.28 8.88
CA PHE A 311 4.28 15.45 8.71
C PHE A 311 5.31 15.61 9.84
N GLN A 312 5.58 14.54 10.59
CA GLN A 312 6.58 14.55 11.64
C GLN A 312 7.87 13.95 11.09
N TYR A 313 8.92 14.76 11.00
CA TYR A 313 10.21 14.31 10.49
C TYR A 313 10.92 13.48 11.55
N ARG A 314 11.66 12.46 11.12
CA ARG A 314 12.54 11.70 12.01
C ARG A 314 13.73 11.13 11.28
N ASN A 315 14.74 10.75 12.06
CA ASN A 315 15.99 10.19 11.54
C ASN A 315 15.83 8.69 11.32
N PHE A 316 15.88 8.26 10.06
CA PHE A 316 15.95 6.85 9.67
C PHE A 316 17.42 6.47 9.47
N PRO A 317 17.95 5.46 10.19
CA PRO A 317 19.33 5.05 10.04
C PRO A 317 19.55 4.35 8.70
N LEU A 318 20.77 4.46 8.17
CA LEU A 318 21.25 3.61 7.11
C LEU A 318 21.42 2.17 7.64
N THR A 319 20.72 1.23 7.03
CA THR A 319 20.75 -0.19 7.39
C THR A 319 21.15 -1.07 6.22
N ASP A 320 21.38 -2.35 6.50
CA ASP A 320 21.38 -3.38 5.47
C ASP A 320 20.02 -3.44 4.75
N GLY A 321 19.97 -4.17 3.63
CA GLY A 321 18.74 -4.28 2.84
C GLY A 321 17.56 -4.91 3.61
N GLY A 322 17.80 -5.54 4.76
CA GLY A 322 16.77 -6.12 5.63
C GLY A 322 16.26 -5.18 6.73
N GLY A 323 16.87 -4.01 6.93
CA GLY A 323 16.52 -3.12 8.05
C GLY A 323 16.99 -3.60 9.42
N LEU A 324 17.71 -4.72 9.48
CA LEU A 324 18.01 -5.42 10.73
C LEU A 324 19.29 -4.91 11.37
N ASN A 325 20.27 -4.53 10.54
CA ASN A 325 21.58 -4.11 11.00
C ASN A 325 21.86 -2.68 10.55
N ARG A 326 22.11 -1.78 11.52
CA ARG A 326 22.66 -0.45 11.21
C ARG A 326 24.04 -0.61 10.60
N LEU A 327 24.30 0.15 9.54
CA LEU A 327 25.57 0.13 8.85
C LEU A 327 26.43 1.31 9.25
N ARG A 328 27.74 1.06 9.21
CA ARG A 328 28.76 2.09 9.29
C ARG A 328 29.44 2.21 7.94
N LEU A 329 29.83 3.41 7.57
CA LEU A 329 30.51 3.69 6.30
C LEU A 329 31.92 4.20 6.59
N ASN A 330 32.91 3.57 5.96
CA ASN A 330 34.26 4.12 5.92
C ASN A 330 34.33 5.18 4.82
N LEU A 331 34.41 6.46 5.19
CA LEU A 331 34.48 7.59 4.27
C LEU A 331 35.79 8.34 4.46
N GLN A 332 36.35 8.88 3.37
CA GLN A 332 37.57 9.69 3.39
C GLN A 332 37.71 10.50 2.10
N GLY A 333 38.17 11.75 2.23
CA GLY A 333 38.43 12.65 1.11
C GLY A 333 37.19 12.95 0.27
N PRO A 334 37.38 13.46 -0.96
CA PRO A 334 36.29 13.69 -1.89
C PRO A 334 35.57 12.38 -2.20
N THR A 335 34.31 12.28 -1.80
CA THR A 335 33.44 11.13 -2.08
C THR A 335 32.11 11.65 -2.62
N THR A 336 31.67 11.10 -3.75
CA THR A 336 30.34 11.37 -4.31
C THR A 336 29.40 10.26 -3.87
N LEU A 337 28.38 10.64 -3.11
CA LEU A 337 27.29 9.76 -2.70
C LEU A 337 26.06 10.04 -3.54
N ARG A 338 25.24 9.02 -3.79
CA ARG A 338 23.98 9.16 -4.51
C ARG A 338 22.83 8.71 -3.63
N LEU A 339 21.85 9.58 -3.41
CA LEU A 339 20.58 9.18 -2.80
C LEU A 339 19.63 8.80 -3.93
N ARG A 340 19.23 7.53 -4.00
CA ARG A 340 18.33 7.02 -5.06
C ARG A 340 17.05 6.47 -4.49
N GLN A 341 15.97 6.78 -5.18
CA GLN A 341 14.62 6.42 -4.80
C GLN A 341 14.27 4.98 -5.19
N ILE A 342 13.74 4.19 -4.24
CA ILE A 342 13.27 2.81 -4.50
C ILE A 342 11.75 2.75 -4.62
N THR A 343 11.03 3.26 -3.62
CA THR A 343 9.56 3.31 -3.65
C THR A 343 9.09 4.69 -4.14
N ALA A 344 8.30 4.73 -5.20
CA ALA A 344 7.65 5.97 -5.63
C ALA A 344 6.68 6.48 -4.55
N ASP A 345 6.53 7.79 -4.47
CA ASP A 345 5.47 8.40 -3.68
C ASP A 345 4.10 8.10 -4.35
N PRO A 346 3.07 7.65 -3.60
CA PRO A 346 1.73 7.46 -4.16
C PRO A 346 1.07 8.80 -4.45
N ALA A 347 0.08 8.82 -5.34
CA ALA A 347 -0.57 10.07 -5.78
C ALA A 347 -1.22 10.89 -4.64
N ASP A 348 -1.61 10.24 -3.54
CA ASP A 348 -2.21 10.86 -2.35
C ASP A 348 -1.26 10.91 -1.15
N GLY A 349 0.03 10.60 -1.34
CA GLY A 349 1.05 10.64 -0.30
C GLY A 349 2.29 11.40 -0.72
N ALA A 350 3.19 11.61 0.25
CA ALA A 350 4.44 12.31 0.02
C ALA A 350 5.50 11.80 0.99
N ARG A 351 6.72 11.67 0.50
CA ARG A 351 7.91 11.68 1.33
C ARG A 351 8.56 13.05 1.22
N LEU A 352 8.94 13.60 2.36
CA LEU A 352 9.59 14.92 2.47
C LEU A 352 10.96 14.70 3.11
N MET A 353 12.03 14.74 2.30
CA MET A 353 13.41 14.48 2.72
C MET A 353 14.11 15.81 3.00
N ASN A 354 14.54 16.03 4.24
CA ASN A 354 15.17 17.28 4.69
C ASN A 354 16.70 17.21 4.55
N TYR A 355 17.37 16.38 5.35
CA TYR A 355 18.83 16.27 5.35
C TYR A 355 19.35 14.87 5.64
N MET A 356 20.58 14.61 5.23
CA MET A 356 21.40 13.51 5.73
C MET A 356 22.38 14.02 6.77
N VAL A 357 22.53 13.29 7.89
CA VAL A 357 23.55 13.56 8.90
C VAL A 357 24.55 12.42 8.97
N PHE A 358 25.84 12.77 8.94
CA PHE A 358 26.98 11.86 8.95
C PHE A 358 27.71 11.97 10.29
N VAL A 359 27.42 11.03 11.19
CA VAL A 359 27.96 11.01 12.55
C VAL A 359 29.25 10.20 12.56
N ARG A 360 30.39 10.85 12.78
CA ARG A 360 31.69 10.15 12.88
C ARG A 360 31.75 9.37 14.20
N VAL A 361 31.81 8.05 14.13
CA VAL A 361 31.82 7.15 15.30
C VAL A 361 33.21 6.61 15.63
N GLY A 362 34.21 6.86 14.78
CA GLY A 362 35.59 6.46 15.02
C GLY A 362 36.45 6.50 13.77
N ASP A 363 37.61 5.86 13.85
CA ASP A 363 38.47 5.62 12.69
C ASP A 363 37.89 4.53 11.79
N ILE A 364 38.44 4.41 10.57
CA ILE A 364 38.05 3.38 9.60
C ILE A 364 38.14 1.97 10.25
N GLU A 365 37.07 1.19 10.10
CA GLU A 365 36.94 -0.15 10.70
C GLU A 365 36.92 -1.26 9.64
N PHE A 366 37.23 -2.49 10.04
CA PHE A 366 37.13 -3.66 9.15
C PHE A 366 35.66 -4.01 8.87
N GLN A 367 35.28 -4.16 7.59
CA GLN A 367 33.91 -4.41 7.14
C GLN A 367 33.81 -5.74 6.38
N ARG A 368 32.85 -6.60 6.79
CA ARG A 368 32.54 -7.85 6.07
C ARG A 368 31.65 -7.60 4.87
N ALA A 369 31.61 -8.59 3.98
CA ALA A 369 30.62 -8.64 2.91
C ALA A 369 29.22 -8.55 3.52
N GLN A 370 28.27 -7.99 2.78
CA GLN A 370 26.95 -7.68 3.34
C GLN A 370 25.84 -7.84 2.31
N ILE A 371 24.61 -7.81 2.79
CA ILE A 371 23.40 -7.72 1.98
C ILE A 371 23.07 -6.23 1.83
N ALA A 372 23.36 -5.68 0.66
CA ALA A 372 23.30 -4.24 0.43
C ALA A 372 21.86 -3.76 0.17
N SER A 373 21.07 -4.54 -0.58
CA SER A 373 19.67 -4.24 -0.85
C SER A 373 18.86 -5.51 -1.05
N ILE A 374 17.56 -5.40 -0.78
CA ILE A 374 16.57 -6.45 -0.95
C ILE A 374 15.30 -5.82 -1.52
N SER A 375 14.68 -6.47 -2.49
CA SER A 375 13.37 -6.15 -3.03
C SER A 375 12.56 -7.45 -3.22
N PRO A 376 11.26 -7.51 -2.88
CA PRO A 376 10.50 -6.47 -2.19
C PRO A 376 11.12 -6.16 -0.82
N THR A 377 11.01 -4.90 -0.40
CA THR A 377 11.57 -4.46 0.87
C THR A 377 10.81 -5.09 2.06
N PRO A 378 11.45 -5.23 3.22
CA PRO A 378 10.80 -5.79 4.41
C PRO A 378 9.49 -5.07 4.75
N ASP A 379 8.47 -5.85 5.08
CA ASP A 379 7.13 -5.43 5.50
C ASP A 379 6.36 -4.58 4.47
N SER A 380 6.81 -4.56 3.22
CA SER A 380 6.14 -3.86 2.12
C SER A 380 4.95 -4.63 1.55
N THR A 381 4.06 -3.89 0.88
CA THR A 381 3.04 -4.43 -0.03
C THR A 381 3.39 -4.00 -1.44
N VAL A 382 3.59 -4.96 -2.34
CA VAL A 382 3.84 -4.68 -3.76
C VAL A 382 2.60 -5.04 -4.56
N GLU A 383 2.06 -4.06 -5.27
CA GLU A 383 1.01 -4.27 -6.27
C GLU A 383 1.62 -4.70 -7.60
N THR A 384 1.54 -5.98 -7.93
CA THR A 384 2.16 -6.51 -9.15
C THR A 384 1.56 -7.84 -9.61
N PHE A 385 1.59 -8.05 -10.92
CA PHE A 385 1.24 -9.31 -11.59
C PHE A 385 2.46 -10.14 -11.97
N ASP A 386 3.68 -9.58 -11.87
CA ASP A 386 4.94 -10.24 -12.21
C ASP A 386 5.94 -10.10 -11.04
N PRO A 387 5.64 -10.67 -9.86
CA PRO A 387 6.47 -10.50 -8.68
C PRO A 387 7.84 -11.13 -8.85
N SER A 388 8.86 -10.44 -8.34
CA SER A 388 10.23 -10.93 -8.30
C SER A 388 10.89 -10.57 -6.99
N ILE A 389 11.86 -11.40 -6.58
CA ILE A 389 12.80 -11.10 -5.51
C ILE A 389 14.13 -10.70 -6.15
N LEU A 390 14.65 -9.55 -5.76
CA LEU A 390 15.97 -9.05 -6.15
C LEU A 390 16.79 -8.80 -4.88
N VAL A 391 18.02 -9.29 -4.85
CA VAL A 391 18.97 -9.05 -3.75
C VAL A 391 20.31 -8.66 -4.34
N GLU A 392 20.92 -7.62 -3.78
CA GLU A 392 22.30 -7.26 -4.07
C GLU A 392 23.20 -7.59 -2.88
N LEU A 393 24.24 -8.37 -3.15
CA LEU A 393 25.29 -8.74 -2.20
C LEU A 393 26.54 -7.94 -2.53
N GLN A 394 27.21 -7.43 -1.51
CA GLN A 394 28.33 -6.51 -1.67
C GLN A 394 29.61 -7.04 -1.02
N ASN A 395 30.71 -6.94 -1.76
CA ASN A 395 32.09 -7.07 -1.29
C ASN A 395 32.49 -5.85 -0.44
N LYS A 396 33.14 -6.12 0.68
CA LYS A 396 33.83 -5.11 1.51
C LYS A 396 35.29 -5.56 1.68
N ASP A 397 35.84 -5.56 2.90
CA ASP A 397 37.17 -6.13 3.16
C ASP A 397 37.18 -7.66 3.00
N THR A 398 36.02 -8.31 3.17
CA THR A 398 35.79 -9.70 2.73
C THR A 398 34.92 -9.73 1.47
N LEU A 399 35.06 -10.80 0.69
CA LEU A 399 34.34 -10.97 -0.58
C LEU A 399 33.14 -11.91 -0.42
N VAL A 400 32.06 -11.66 -1.16
CA VAL A 400 30.94 -12.60 -1.34
C VAL A 400 31.46 -13.87 -2.00
N ASN A 401 31.06 -15.05 -1.53
CA ASN A 401 31.33 -16.33 -2.21
C ASN A 401 30.07 -16.81 -2.97
N PRO A 402 29.98 -16.62 -4.30
CA PRO A 402 28.76 -16.88 -5.06
C PRO A 402 28.30 -18.34 -5.03
N ALA A 403 29.23 -19.30 -4.90
CA ALA A 403 28.89 -20.73 -4.85
C ALA A 403 28.07 -21.13 -3.61
N THR A 404 28.08 -20.28 -2.58
CA THR A 404 27.39 -20.51 -1.31
C THR A 404 26.05 -19.79 -1.21
N ILE A 405 25.69 -18.96 -2.19
CA ILE A 405 24.42 -18.22 -2.17
C ILE A 405 23.24 -19.19 -2.20
N ARG A 406 22.26 -18.96 -1.32
CA ARG A 406 21.00 -19.69 -1.24
C ARG A 406 19.85 -18.68 -1.06
N LEU A 407 18.74 -18.95 -1.72
CA LEU A 407 17.48 -18.22 -1.55
C LEU A 407 16.39 -19.21 -1.14
N GLU A 408 15.64 -18.88 -0.10
CA GLU A 408 14.46 -19.61 0.35
C GLU A 408 13.23 -18.70 0.21
N LEU A 409 12.10 -19.25 -0.24
CA LEU A 409 10.79 -18.59 -0.25
C LEU A 409 9.78 -19.49 0.47
N ASN A 410 9.12 -18.96 1.49
CA ASN A 410 8.16 -19.67 2.34
C ASN A 410 8.72 -20.99 2.89
N GLY A 411 10.01 -20.96 3.29
CA GLY A 411 10.76 -22.10 3.83
C GLY A 411 11.20 -23.14 2.79
N GLN A 412 10.97 -22.90 1.49
CA GLN A 412 11.42 -23.76 0.39
C GLN A 412 12.62 -23.16 -0.33
N VAL A 413 13.67 -23.94 -0.56
CA VAL A 413 14.83 -23.49 -1.35
C VAL A 413 14.40 -23.32 -2.81
N VAL A 414 14.66 -22.15 -3.37
CA VAL A 414 14.38 -21.82 -4.78
C VAL A 414 15.69 -21.67 -5.56
N THR A 415 15.60 -21.71 -6.89
CA THR A 415 16.75 -21.53 -7.79
C THR A 415 16.72 -20.12 -8.39
N PRO A 416 17.44 -19.14 -7.82
CA PRO A 416 17.56 -17.81 -8.41
C PRO A 416 18.58 -17.79 -9.56
N ASN A 417 18.48 -16.76 -10.40
CA ASN A 417 19.55 -16.33 -11.29
C ASN A 417 20.58 -15.56 -10.47
N ILE A 418 21.83 -16.05 -10.43
CA ILE A 418 22.94 -15.41 -9.71
C ILE A 418 23.91 -14.84 -10.73
N THR A 419 24.25 -13.55 -10.61
CA THR A 419 25.27 -12.91 -11.46
C THR A 419 26.36 -12.32 -10.59
N SER A 420 27.58 -12.84 -10.72
CA SER A 420 28.76 -12.28 -10.04
C SER A 420 29.15 -10.94 -10.67
N THR A 421 29.54 -9.98 -9.85
CA THR A 421 30.03 -8.68 -10.27
C THR A 421 31.40 -8.41 -9.64
N ALA A 422 32.10 -7.36 -10.07
CA ALA A 422 33.34 -6.95 -9.40
C ALA A 422 33.05 -6.47 -7.95
N GLN A 423 31.83 -6.03 -7.69
CA GLN A 423 31.36 -5.47 -6.43
C GLN A 423 30.68 -6.51 -5.52
N GLY A 424 30.43 -7.74 -5.98
CA GLY A 424 29.77 -8.79 -5.21
C GLY A 424 28.96 -9.73 -6.09
N ALA A 425 27.65 -9.81 -5.86
CA ALA A 425 26.74 -10.61 -6.69
C ALA A 425 25.30 -10.07 -6.63
N THR A 426 24.55 -10.24 -7.72
CA THR A 426 23.10 -10.04 -7.75
C THR A 426 22.38 -11.38 -7.75
N VAL A 427 21.23 -11.44 -7.07
CA VAL A 427 20.36 -12.62 -6.96
C VAL A 427 18.97 -12.19 -7.42
N ALA A 428 18.48 -12.78 -8.50
CA ALA A 428 17.16 -12.45 -9.06
C ALA A 428 16.30 -13.71 -9.17
N TYR A 429 15.07 -13.65 -8.67
CA TYR A 429 14.12 -14.75 -8.70
C TYR A 429 12.73 -14.25 -9.07
N ALA A 430 12.27 -14.58 -10.28
CA ALA A 430 10.89 -14.34 -10.70
C ALA A 430 9.98 -15.44 -10.13
N LEU A 431 8.88 -15.03 -9.49
CA LEU A 431 7.91 -15.97 -8.95
C LEU A 431 7.02 -16.46 -10.10
N ALA A 432 7.19 -17.71 -10.52
CA ALA A 432 6.41 -18.31 -11.60
C ALA A 432 4.92 -18.51 -11.26
N ALA A 433 4.60 -18.63 -9.96
CA ALA A 433 3.24 -18.75 -9.47
C ALA A 433 2.94 -17.57 -8.54
N LEU A 434 1.81 -16.91 -8.78
CA LEU A 434 1.33 -15.84 -7.90
C LEU A 434 0.86 -16.43 -6.56
N PRO A 435 1.42 -15.99 -5.42
CA PRO A 435 0.82 -16.29 -4.12
C PRO A 435 -0.54 -15.58 -4.03
N ALA A 436 -1.44 -16.08 -3.18
CA ALA A 436 -2.75 -15.43 -2.99
C ALA A 436 -2.59 -13.93 -2.67
N SER A 437 -3.40 -13.09 -3.32
CA SER A 437 -3.37 -11.63 -3.12
C SER A 437 -3.53 -11.28 -1.64
N GLY A 438 -2.61 -10.47 -1.11
CA GLY A 438 -2.53 -10.08 0.30
C GLY A 438 -1.89 -11.12 1.22
N ALA A 439 -1.47 -12.29 0.73
CA ALA A 439 -0.79 -13.28 1.56
C ALA A 439 0.62 -12.81 1.95
N LEU A 440 1.01 -13.09 3.20
CA LEU A 440 2.36 -12.87 3.69
C LEU A 440 3.31 -13.89 3.08
N ASN A 441 4.37 -13.41 2.44
CA ASN A 441 5.46 -14.22 1.92
C ASN A 441 6.71 -13.94 2.74
N THR A 442 7.49 -14.98 3.05
CA THR A 442 8.75 -14.86 3.78
C THR A 442 9.89 -15.34 2.89
N ALA A 443 10.88 -14.48 2.66
CA ALA A 443 12.08 -14.82 1.92
C ALA A 443 13.31 -14.79 2.83
N LYS A 444 14.32 -15.60 2.48
CA LYS A 444 15.60 -15.63 3.18
C LYS A 444 16.73 -15.81 2.19
N VAL A 445 17.72 -14.94 2.26
CA VAL A 445 18.98 -15.07 1.51
C VAL A 445 20.10 -15.41 2.48
N SER A 446 20.99 -16.32 2.09
CA SER A 446 22.22 -16.60 2.84
C SER A 446 23.41 -16.87 1.92
N PHE A 447 24.61 -16.54 2.40
CA PHE A 447 25.88 -16.82 1.73
C PHE A 447 27.03 -16.84 2.74
N LYS A 448 28.21 -17.31 2.34
CA LYS A 448 29.45 -17.17 3.11
C LYS A 448 30.36 -16.11 2.51
N ASP A 449 31.09 -15.39 3.35
CA ASP A 449 32.16 -14.51 2.90
C ASP A 449 33.47 -15.28 2.60
N SER A 450 34.49 -14.57 2.14
CA SER A 450 35.83 -15.12 1.84
C SER A 450 36.59 -15.64 3.05
N GLN A 451 36.12 -15.37 4.28
CA GLN A 451 36.63 -15.95 5.52
C GLN A 451 35.76 -17.12 6.05
N GLY A 452 34.71 -17.48 5.33
CA GLY A 452 33.81 -18.59 5.67
C GLY A 452 32.71 -18.24 6.68
N THR A 453 32.55 -16.96 7.04
CA THR A 453 31.47 -16.49 7.93
C THR A 453 30.14 -16.51 7.17
N GLU A 454 29.11 -17.08 7.76
CA GLU A 454 27.75 -17.07 7.19
C GLU A 454 27.07 -15.72 7.45
N ILE A 455 26.49 -15.14 6.41
CA ILE A 455 25.71 -13.91 6.42
C ILE A 455 24.33 -14.26 5.85
N SER A 456 23.27 -13.83 6.53
CA SER A 456 21.90 -14.09 6.09
C SER A 456 20.95 -12.98 6.52
N SER A 457 19.88 -12.80 5.75
CA SER A 457 18.73 -11.98 6.13
C SER A 457 17.45 -12.74 5.82
N THR A 458 16.45 -12.58 6.69
CA THR A 458 15.09 -13.07 6.50
C THR A 458 14.15 -11.88 6.60
N TRP A 459 13.25 -11.74 5.63
CA TRP A 459 12.28 -10.66 5.59
C TRP A 459 10.94 -11.19 5.08
N SER A 460 9.88 -10.42 5.32
CA SER A 460 8.56 -10.72 4.78
C SER A 460 8.04 -9.57 3.94
N PHE A 461 7.13 -9.88 3.03
CA PHE A 461 6.45 -8.91 2.18
C PHE A 461 5.09 -9.47 1.75
N THR A 462 4.20 -8.61 1.28
CA THR A 462 2.92 -9.02 0.71
C THR A 462 2.88 -8.65 -0.77
N ILE A 463 2.25 -9.51 -1.57
CA ILE A 463 1.95 -9.22 -2.97
C ILE A 463 0.45 -9.03 -3.06
N SER A 464 0.02 -7.93 -3.67
CA SER A 464 -1.38 -7.67 -3.93
C SER A 464 -1.61 -7.44 -5.42
N TYR A 465 -2.80 -7.79 -5.86
CA TYR A 465 -3.26 -7.63 -7.23
C TYR A 465 -4.78 -7.77 -7.26
N LEU A 466 -5.39 -7.16 -8.27
CA LEU A 466 -6.82 -7.32 -8.54
C LEU A 466 -7.10 -8.76 -8.97
N SER A 467 -8.10 -9.39 -8.35
CA SER A 467 -8.52 -10.75 -8.71
C SER A 467 -10.03 -10.90 -8.67
N LEU A 468 -10.57 -11.75 -9.55
CA LEU A 468 -11.99 -12.09 -9.52
C LEU A 468 -12.28 -12.97 -8.31
N ASN A 469 -13.40 -12.70 -7.64
CA ASN A 469 -13.88 -13.58 -6.58
C ASN A 469 -14.39 -14.90 -7.18
N PRO A 470 -13.79 -16.06 -6.86
CA PRO A 470 -14.22 -17.36 -7.36
C PRO A 470 -15.69 -17.70 -7.06
N ALA A 471 -16.26 -17.12 -6.00
CA ALA A 471 -17.66 -17.32 -5.63
C ALA A 471 -18.65 -16.63 -6.59
N ASN A 472 -18.18 -15.72 -7.44
CA ASN A 472 -19.02 -15.00 -8.41
C ASN A 472 -19.25 -15.78 -9.71
N ARG A 473 -18.65 -16.97 -9.87
CA ARG A 473 -18.89 -17.80 -11.05
C ARG A 473 -20.36 -18.15 -11.22
N GLY A 474 -20.84 -18.03 -12.45
CA GLY A 474 -22.13 -18.55 -12.85
C GLY A 474 -22.19 -20.07 -12.69
N VAL A 475 -23.36 -20.56 -12.27
CA VAL A 475 -23.65 -21.99 -12.14
C VAL A 475 -24.40 -22.44 -13.39
N GLY A 476 -23.80 -23.37 -14.14
CA GLY A 476 -24.38 -23.87 -15.38
C GLY A 476 -23.33 -24.12 -16.45
N SER A 477 -23.80 -24.48 -17.64
CA SER A 477 -22.97 -24.62 -18.84
C SER A 477 -23.26 -23.49 -19.84
N PRO A 478 -22.30 -23.16 -20.72
CA PRO A 478 -22.54 -22.16 -21.76
C PRO A 478 -23.79 -22.47 -22.59
N ASN A 479 -24.60 -21.43 -22.90
CA ASN A 479 -25.79 -21.56 -23.72
C ASN A 479 -25.72 -20.67 -24.98
N THR A 480 -26.26 -19.46 -24.94
CA THR A 480 -26.35 -18.58 -26.13
C THR A 480 -25.06 -17.77 -26.30
N PRO A 481 -24.27 -17.95 -27.38
CA PRO A 481 -23.07 -17.16 -27.62
C PRO A 481 -23.39 -15.69 -27.91
N GLY A 482 -22.60 -14.78 -27.34
CA GLY A 482 -22.75 -13.34 -27.52
C GLY A 482 -22.86 -12.56 -26.22
N MET A 483 -23.13 -11.27 -26.35
CA MET A 483 -23.35 -10.33 -25.25
C MET A 483 -24.71 -9.68 -25.43
N ARG A 484 -25.50 -9.61 -24.35
CA ARG A 484 -26.75 -8.84 -24.36
C ARG A 484 -26.40 -7.37 -24.23
N VAL A 485 -26.83 -6.56 -25.19
CA VAL A 485 -26.61 -5.11 -25.19
C VAL A 485 -27.93 -4.40 -24.94
N HIS A 486 -27.96 -3.49 -23.98
CA HIS A 486 -29.06 -2.58 -23.69
C HIS A 486 -28.61 -1.15 -23.98
N VAL A 487 -29.28 -0.49 -24.92
CA VAL A 487 -28.99 0.89 -25.33
C VAL A 487 -30.15 1.77 -24.90
N VAL A 488 -29.82 2.83 -24.17
CA VAL A 488 -30.77 3.88 -23.79
C VAL A 488 -30.25 5.23 -24.25
N GLN A 489 -31.06 6.01 -24.95
CA GLN A 489 -30.74 7.37 -25.37
C GLN A 489 -31.79 8.36 -24.84
N ALA A 490 -31.35 9.52 -24.38
CA ALA A 490 -32.25 10.61 -24.00
C ALA A 490 -32.71 11.42 -25.23
N PRO A 491 -33.80 12.22 -25.13
CA PRO A 491 -34.19 13.12 -26.20
C PRO A 491 -33.08 14.10 -26.60
N SER A 492 -33.07 14.50 -27.87
CA SER A 492 -32.11 15.49 -28.37
C SER A 492 -32.13 16.78 -27.54
N GLY A 493 -30.94 17.28 -27.17
CA GLY A 493 -30.81 18.50 -26.38
C GLY A 493 -31.03 18.31 -24.88
N SER A 494 -31.04 17.07 -24.38
CA SER A 494 -31.11 16.77 -22.95
C SER A 494 -29.93 17.32 -22.16
N ASN A 495 -28.76 17.49 -22.78
CA ASN A 495 -27.57 18.11 -22.19
C ASN A 495 -27.15 17.42 -20.88
N LEU A 496 -27.06 16.09 -20.92
CA LEU A 496 -26.75 15.31 -19.73
C LEU A 496 -25.29 15.51 -19.28
N ALA A 497 -25.01 15.16 -18.03
CA ALA A 497 -23.65 15.20 -17.50
C ALA A 497 -22.76 14.14 -18.18
N ASN A 498 -21.52 14.53 -18.50
CA ASN A 498 -20.48 13.60 -18.93
C ASN A 498 -19.88 12.89 -17.70
N SER A 499 -20.55 11.84 -17.21
CA SER A 499 -20.10 11.09 -16.03
C SER A 499 -20.65 9.67 -15.97
N LEU A 500 -19.91 8.78 -15.30
CA LEU A 500 -20.38 7.42 -14.99
C LEU A 500 -21.63 7.40 -14.12
N VAL A 501 -21.77 8.35 -13.19
CA VAL A 501 -22.97 8.45 -12.33
C VAL A 501 -24.22 8.66 -13.18
N ARG A 502 -24.14 9.51 -14.20
CA ARG A 502 -25.24 9.72 -15.15
C ARG A 502 -25.52 8.46 -15.96
N ALA A 503 -24.50 7.78 -16.46
CA ALA A 503 -24.68 6.57 -17.27
C ALA A 503 -25.39 5.46 -16.50
N GLU A 504 -24.97 5.22 -15.25
CA GLU A 504 -25.62 4.26 -14.34
C GLU A 504 -27.08 4.66 -14.03
N ASP A 505 -27.34 5.96 -13.85
CA ASP A 505 -28.70 6.48 -13.66
C ASP A 505 -29.57 6.35 -14.91
N GLN A 506 -29.01 6.51 -16.11
CA GLN A 506 -29.74 6.44 -17.37
C GLN A 506 -30.18 5.01 -17.69
N ILE A 507 -29.30 4.03 -17.49
CA ILE A 507 -29.55 2.63 -17.86
C ILE A 507 -30.45 1.89 -16.86
N LYS A 508 -30.41 2.24 -15.57
CA LYS A 508 -31.15 1.50 -14.53
C LYS A 508 -32.66 1.50 -14.74
N ASP A 509 -33.30 0.43 -14.28
CA ASP A 509 -34.76 0.37 -14.21
C ASP A 509 -35.32 1.48 -13.31
N GLY A 510 -36.37 2.16 -13.78
CA GLY A 510 -37.00 3.26 -13.05
C GLY A 510 -36.20 4.57 -13.04
N SER A 511 -35.25 4.74 -13.98
CA SER A 511 -34.62 6.04 -14.23
C SER A 511 -35.65 7.16 -14.43
N THR A 512 -35.33 8.35 -13.94
CA THR A 512 -36.12 9.57 -14.21
C THR A 512 -35.66 10.29 -15.48
N ILE A 513 -34.58 9.84 -16.11
CA ILE A 513 -34.11 10.37 -17.40
C ILE A 513 -35.03 9.81 -18.49
N GLU A 514 -35.63 10.70 -19.29
CA GLU A 514 -36.51 10.31 -20.39
C GLU A 514 -35.73 9.48 -21.43
N ARG A 515 -36.36 8.43 -21.97
CA ARG A 515 -35.76 7.52 -22.95
C ARG A 515 -36.42 7.70 -24.31
N ALA A 516 -35.71 8.33 -25.24
CA ALA A 516 -36.12 8.43 -26.65
C ALA A 516 -35.78 7.15 -27.44
N VAL A 517 -34.73 6.43 -27.03
CA VAL A 517 -34.39 5.09 -27.50
C VAL A 517 -34.22 4.17 -26.29
N ASP A 518 -34.76 2.96 -26.38
CA ASP A 518 -34.60 1.88 -25.39
C ASP A 518 -34.63 0.55 -26.15
N VAL A 519 -33.45 0.02 -26.48
CA VAL A 519 -33.28 -1.14 -27.36
C VAL A 519 -32.44 -2.19 -26.65
N VAL A 520 -32.86 -3.45 -26.77
CA VAL A 520 -32.08 -4.61 -26.34
C VAL A 520 -31.75 -5.45 -27.57
N ASP A 521 -30.49 -5.85 -27.70
CA ASP A 521 -29.99 -6.69 -28.78
C ASP A 521 -28.97 -7.72 -28.27
N ILE A 522 -28.53 -8.63 -29.14
CA ILE A 522 -27.42 -9.55 -28.90
C ILE A 522 -26.33 -9.28 -29.93
N THR A 523 -25.15 -8.88 -29.46
CA THR A 523 -23.97 -8.69 -30.31
C THR A 523 -22.94 -9.80 -30.11
N GLN A 524 -22.06 -9.97 -31.09
CA GLN A 524 -20.89 -10.85 -30.94
C GLN A 524 -19.68 -10.12 -30.35
N VAL A 525 -19.50 -8.83 -30.66
CA VAL A 525 -18.36 -8.01 -30.20
C VAL A 525 -18.83 -6.61 -29.83
N ILE A 526 -18.09 -5.96 -28.93
CA ILE A 526 -18.19 -4.51 -28.73
C ILE A 526 -17.11 -3.87 -29.61
N ASN A 527 -17.53 -3.43 -30.78
CA ASN A 527 -16.74 -2.64 -31.72
C ASN A 527 -17.70 -1.66 -32.41
N TYR A 528 -18.02 -0.58 -31.71
CA TYR A 528 -19.05 0.36 -32.10
C TYR A 528 -18.48 1.72 -32.47
N ASP A 529 -19.17 2.37 -33.41
CA ASP A 529 -19.07 3.80 -33.69
C ASP A 529 -20.50 4.34 -33.83
N LYS A 530 -20.78 5.53 -33.30
CA LYS A 530 -22.09 6.16 -33.44
C LYS A 530 -22.38 6.62 -34.86
N LYS A 531 -21.35 6.77 -35.71
CA LYS A 531 -21.49 7.15 -37.12
C LYS A 531 -20.48 6.44 -38.00
N THR A 532 -20.80 6.31 -39.29
CA THR A 532 -19.84 5.74 -40.24
C THR A 532 -18.74 6.76 -40.54
N GLU A 533 -17.50 6.45 -40.17
CA GLU A 533 -16.35 7.32 -40.39
C GLU A 533 -15.37 6.78 -41.44
N ALA A 534 -14.64 7.69 -42.09
CA ALA A 534 -13.66 7.38 -43.13
C ALA A 534 -12.23 7.10 -42.59
N GLN A 535 -11.97 7.37 -41.31
CA GLN A 535 -10.67 7.15 -40.66
C GLN A 535 -10.88 6.38 -39.35
N PRO A 536 -10.15 5.29 -39.08
CA PRO A 536 -10.32 4.51 -37.86
C PRO A 536 -9.74 5.26 -36.65
N ARG A 537 -10.57 5.52 -35.64
CA ARG A 537 -10.17 5.98 -34.29
C ARG A 537 -10.02 4.83 -33.29
N ASN A 538 -10.31 3.63 -33.79
CA ASN A 538 -10.45 2.34 -33.15
C ASN A 538 -9.26 1.45 -33.54
N TYR A 539 -8.93 0.44 -32.73
CA TYR A 539 -7.90 -0.54 -33.09
C TYR A 539 -8.35 -1.55 -34.13
N PHE A 540 -9.66 -1.85 -34.18
CA PHE A 540 -10.24 -2.86 -35.04
C PHE A 540 -11.03 -2.21 -36.20
N PRO A 541 -10.95 -2.77 -37.43
CA PRO A 541 -11.78 -2.33 -38.54
C PRO A 541 -13.23 -2.80 -38.37
N ASP A 542 -14.10 -2.41 -39.31
CA ASP A 542 -15.50 -2.89 -39.42
C ASP A 542 -16.40 -2.54 -38.23
N ASN A 543 -16.32 -1.28 -37.76
CA ASN A 543 -17.18 -0.75 -36.71
C ASN A 543 -18.67 -0.90 -37.05
N ALA A 544 -19.44 -1.48 -36.13
CA ALA A 544 -20.89 -1.50 -36.22
C ALA A 544 -21.50 -0.19 -35.71
N LEU A 545 -22.67 0.19 -36.22
CA LEU A 545 -23.45 1.25 -35.58
C LEU A 545 -24.00 0.79 -34.23
N VAL A 546 -24.13 1.72 -33.28
CA VAL A 546 -24.73 1.44 -31.97
C VAL A 546 -26.21 1.02 -32.17
N PRO A 547 -26.67 -0.10 -31.57
CA PRO A 547 -28.04 -0.55 -31.73
C PRO A 547 -29.07 0.52 -31.36
N GLY A 548 -29.97 0.85 -32.31
CA GLY A 548 -31.01 1.86 -32.13
C GLY A 548 -30.57 3.32 -32.36
N ILE A 549 -29.27 3.58 -32.56
CA ILE A 549 -28.74 4.92 -32.86
C ILE A 549 -28.35 4.94 -34.35
N ASP A 550 -29.26 5.43 -35.19
CA ASP A 550 -29.04 5.51 -36.63
C ASP A 550 -28.93 6.98 -37.10
N PRO A 551 -27.77 7.40 -37.65
CA PRO A 551 -27.57 8.76 -38.15
C PRO A 551 -28.47 9.13 -39.35
N ALA A 552 -29.05 8.17 -40.05
CA ALA A 552 -29.91 8.40 -41.21
C ALA A 552 -31.39 8.65 -40.86
N VAL A 553 -31.83 8.29 -39.65
CA VAL A 553 -33.26 8.35 -39.26
C VAL A 553 -33.53 8.80 -37.82
N SER A 554 -32.52 9.05 -36.99
CA SER A 554 -32.75 9.43 -35.58
C SER A 554 -33.32 10.85 -35.43
N GLY A 555 -34.58 10.94 -34.97
CA GLY A 555 -35.17 12.20 -34.49
C GLY A 555 -34.71 12.59 -33.07
N ALA A 556 -34.05 11.66 -32.36
CA ALA A 556 -33.53 11.83 -31.02
C ALA A 556 -32.09 12.39 -30.97
N GLY A 557 -31.43 12.58 -32.13
CA GLY A 557 -30.01 12.96 -32.21
C GLY A 557 -29.07 11.77 -32.07
N LEU A 558 -27.77 12.04 -31.98
CA LEU A 558 -26.70 11.02 -31.87
C LEU A 558 -25.98 11.05 -30.52
N ASP A 559 -26.44 11.90 -29.61
CA ASP A 559 -25.76 12.18 -28.36
C ASP A 559 -26.58 11.67 -27.17
N ASP A 560 -26.02 11.75 -25.96
CA ASP A 560 -26.70 11.48 -24.68
C ASP A 560 -27.25 10.03 -24.58
N PHE A 561 -26.44 9.03 -24.96
CA PHE A 561 -26.78 7.62 -24.80
C PHE A 561 -25.88 6.87 -23.81
N THR A 562 -26.36 5.72 -23.37
CA THR A 562 -25.62 4.71 -22.59
C THR A 562 -25.84 3.33 -23.20
N VAL A 563 -24.77 2.55 -23.29
CA VAL A 563 -24.73 1.17 -23.75
C VAL A 563 -24.26 0.28 -22.60
N GLU A 564 -25.07 -0.71 -22.23
CA GLU A 564 -24.70 -1.75 -21.28
C GLU A 564 -24.61 -3.09 -22.01
N ALA A 565 -23.43 -3.70 -22.02
CA ALA A 565 -23.21 -5.06 -22.48
C ALA A 565 -23.00 -6.01 -21.30
N THR A 566 -23.77 -7.10 -21.25
CA THR A 566 -23.69 -8.13 -20.20
C THR A 566 -23.47 -9.51 -20.80
N ALA A 567 -22.54 -10.26 -20.21
CA ALA A 567 -22.28 -11.65 -20.60
C ALA A 567 -21.51 -12.43 -19.52
N TYR A 568 -21.63 -13.75 -19.55
CA TYR A 568 -20.72 -14.66 -18.87
C TYR A 568 -19.49 -14.89 -19.74
N LEU A 569 -18.32 -14.43 -19.28
CA LEU A 569 -17.04 -14.70 -19.95
C LEU A 569 -16.45 -16.01 -19.46
N GLN A 570 -16.05 -16.87 -20.39
CA GLN A 570 -15.35 -18.12 -20.08
C GLN A 570 -13.85 -17.85 -19.91
N LEU A 571 -13.36 -17.95 -18.68
CA LEU A 571 -11.99 -17.65 -18.30
C LEU A 571 -11.31 -18.89 -17.72
N ALA A 572 -10.07 -19.15 -18.14
CA ALA A 572 -9.18 -20.10 -17.49
C ALA A 572 -8.57 -19.47 -16.23
N ALA A 573 -7.88 -20.26 -15.40
CA ALA A 573 -7.03 -19.67 -14.38
C ALA A 573 -5.82 -19.01 -15.04
N GLY A 574 -5.50 -17.77 -14.65
CA GLY A 574 -4.44 -17.00 -15.27
C GLY A 574 -4.57 -15.50 -15.04
N ILE A 575 -3.63 -14.75 -15.62
CA ILE A 575 -3.61 -13.29 -15.59
C ILE A 575 -4.19 -12.80 -16.92
N TYR A 576 -5.17 -11.90 -16.86
CA TYR A 576 -5.82 -11.32 -18.02
C TYR A 576 -5.53 -9.83 -18.09
N ARG A 577 -5.30 -9.32 -19.30
CA ARG A 577 -5.32 -7.88 -19.60
C ARG A 577 -6.51 -7.57 -20.48
N PHE A 578 -7.39 -6.70 -20.02
CA PHE A 578 -8.45 -6.12 -20.85
C PHE A 578 -8.03 -4.73 -21.32
N GLY A 579 -8.44 -4.38 -22.53
CA GLY A 579 -8.31 -3.05 -23.08
C GLY A 579 -9.67 -2.47 -23.45
N MET A 580 -9.79 -1.17 -23.22
CA MET A 580 -10.99 -0.39 -23.48
C MET A 580 -10.57 0.87 -24.24
N VAL A 581 -11.17 1.07 -25.41
CA VAL A 581 -11.09 2.32 -26.15
C VAL A 581 -12.51 2.87 -26.19
N SER A 582 -12.71 4.10 -25.74
CA SER A 582 -14.04 4.72 -25.76
C SER A 582 -14.01 6.23 -25.91
N ASP A 583 -15.11 6.78 -26.41
CA ASP A 583 -15.50 8.18 -26.28
C ASP A 583 -17.03 8.19 -26.04
N ASP A 584 -17.54 8.62 -24.90
CA ASP A 584 -16.88 9.18 -23.72
C ASP A 584 -16.34 8.06 -22.79
N GLY A 585 -16.77 8.02 -21.53
CA GLY A 585 -16.28 7.11 -20.51
C GLY A 585 -16.87 5.69 -20.53
N TYR A 586 -16.22 4.79 -19.79
CA TYR A 586 -16.60 3.38 -19.69
C TYR A 586 -16.48 2.85 -18.25
N LYS A 587 -17.09 1.70 -17.96
CA LYS A 587 -16.90 0.94 -16.74
C LYS A 587 -17.04 -0.56 -17.00
N VAL A 588 -16.09 -1.34 -16.49
CA VAL A 588 -16.13 -2.81 -16.50
C VAL A 588 -16.32 -3.31 -15.08
N SER A 589 -17.29 -4.20 -14.86
CA SER A 589 -17.56 -4.81 -13.55
C SER A 589 -17.74 -6.32 -13.65
N SER A 590 -17.33 -7.05 -12.61
CA SER A 590 -17.58 -8.49 -12.47
C SER A 590 -17.90 -8.85 -11.03
N GLY A 591 -19.18 -8.76 -10.69
CA GLY A 591 -19.70 -9.09 -9.36
C GLY A 591 -20.43 -10.43 -9.34
N LYS A 592 -21.26 -10.66 -8.32
CA LYS A 592 -22.02 -11.93 -8.20
C LYS A 592 -23.05 -12.13 -9.34
N ASN A 593 -23.50 -11.04 -9.93
CA ASN A 593 -24.43 -10.98 -11.06
C ASN A 593 -24.23 -9.64 -11.79
N PHE A 594 -24.93 -9.43 -12.91
CA PHE A 594 -24.79 -8.22 -13.73
C PHE A 594 -25.17 -6.92 -13.03
N ALA A 595 -26.05 -6.96 -12.02
CA ALA A 595 -26.50 -5.77 -11.28
C ALA A 595 -25.52 -5.33 -10.18
N ASP A 596 -24.48 -6.11 -9.91
CA ASP A 596 -23.47 -5.80 -8.89
C ASP A 596 -22.44 -4.79 -9.43
N ILE A 597 -22.90 -3.55 -9.57
CA ILE A 597 -22.13 -2.45 -10.18
C ILE A 597 -20.97 -1.95 -9.30
N ASN A 598 -20.90 -2.35 -8.03
CA ASN A 598 -19.83 -1.95 -7.11
C ASN A 598 -18.58 -2.83 -7.24
N ALA A 599 -18.69 -3.99 -7.88
CA ALA A 599 -17.57 -4.86 -8.21
C ALA A 599 -16.84 -4.40 -9.49
N ALA A 600 -16.45 -3.12 -9.53
CA ALA A 600 -15.75 -2.54 -10.66
C ALA A 600 -14.32 -3.09 -10.76
N ILE A 601 -13.91 -3.43 -11.98
CA ILE A 601 -12.54 -3.85 -12.31
C ILE A 601 -11.78 -2.67 -12.93
N ALA A 602 -12.46 -1.86 -13.75
CA ALA A 602 -11.91 -0.64 -14.34
C ALA A 602 -13.03 0.36 -14.63
N GLY A 603 -12.69 1.64 -14.74
CA GLY A 603 -13.62 2.65 -15.22
C GLY A 603 -12.98 4.02 -15.42
N HIS A 604 -13.50 4.75 -16.39
CA HIS A 604 -13.12 6.10 -16.75
C HIS A 604 -14.39 6.97 -16.80
N SER A 605 -14.36 8.13 -16.16
CA SER A 605 -15.47 9.08 -16.16
C SER A 605 -15.00 10.39 -16.76
N GLY A 606 -15.70 10.86 -17.79
CA GLY A 606 -15.31 12.03 -18.58
C GLY A 606 -15.12 11.62 -20.04
N GLY A 607 -14.23 12.32 -20.73
CA GLY A 607 -13.99 12.20 -22.17
C GLY A 607 -13.33 10.87 -22.62
N PRO A 608 -12.57 10.89 -23.72
CA PRO A 608 -12.05 9.68 -24.33
C PRO A 608 -11.09 8.89 -23.44
N ALA A 609 -11.15 7.57 -23.54
CA ALA A 609 -10.26 6.64 -22.85
C ALA A 609 -9.58 5.68 -23.83
N ASN A 610 -8.30 5.38 -23.57
CA ASN A 610 -7.55 4.30 -24.19
C ASN A 610 -6.67 3.66 -23.13
N GLU A 611 -7.23 2.69 -22.43
CA GLU A 611 -6.70 2.19 -21.17
C GLU A 611 -6.72 0.66 -21.15
N THR A 612 -5.90 0.09 -20.27
CA THR A 612 -5.88 -1.35 -20.01
C THR A 612 -5.92 -1.64 -18.52
N VAL A 613 -6.50 -2.79 -18.15
CA VAL A 613 -6.51 -3.29 -16.78
C VAL A 613 -6.07 -4.75 -16.72
N ASP A 614 -5.21 -5.06 -15.75
CA ASP A 614 -4.80 -6.44 -15.44
C ASP A 614 -5.61 -6.96 -14.25
N PHE A 615 -5.99 -8.25 -14.30
CA PHE A 615 -6.61 -8.94 -13.18
C PHE A 615 -6.33 -10.44 -13.21
N VAL A 616 -6.41 -11.09 -12.05
CA VAL A 616 -6.17 -12.53 -11.91
C VAL A 616 -7.49 -13.30 -11.80
N VAL A 617 -7.57 -14.39 -12.55
CA VAL A 617 -8.58 -15.43 -12.39
C VAL A 617 -7.93 -16.60 -11.66
N THR A 618 -8.28 -16.81 -10.40
CA THR A 618 -7.65 -17.87 -9.58
C THR A 618 -8.28 -19.24 -9.81
N GLN A 619 -9.51 -19.29 -10.32
CA GLN A 619 -10.21 -20.54 -10.65
C GLN A 619 -10.93 -20.40 -12.00
N PRO A 620 -10.79 -21.39 -12.91
CA PRO A 620 -11.44 -21.32 -14.21
C PRO A 620 -12.97 -21.35 -14.07
N GLY A 621 -13.66 -20.69 -14.99
CA GLY A 621 -15.12 -20.78 -15.11
C GLY A 621 -15.76 -19.61 -15.85
N LEU A 622 -17.07 -19.51 -15.70
CA LEU A 622 -17.91 -18.52 -16.35
C LEU A 622 -18.18 -17.37 -15.37
N TYR A 623 -17.64 -16.18 -15.64
CA TYR A 623 -17.79 -15.02 -14.75
C TYR A 623 -18.72 -14.00 -15.39
N PRO A 624 -19.71 -13.46 -14.66
CA PRO A 624 -20.56 -12.40 -15.18
C PRO A 624 -19.73 -11.12 -15.32
N PHE A 625 -19.74 -10.53 -16.49
CA PHE A 625 -19.16 -9.23 -16.77
C PHE A 625 -20.24 -8.28 -17.27
N ARG A 626 -20.06 -7.01 -16.91
CA ARG A 626 -20.83 -5.87 -17.39
C ARG A 626 -19.86 -4.83 -17.91
N PHE A 627 -20.01 -4.46 -19.18
CA PHE A 627 -19.32 -3.33 -19.82
C PHE A 627 -20.35 -2.22 -20.04
N LEU A 628 -20.16 -1.08 -19.38
CA LEU A 628 -20.96 0.12 -19.54
C LEU A 628 -20.13 1.13 -20.33
N TRP A 629 -20.68 1.68 -21.39
CA TRP A 629 -20.12 2.83 -22.12
C TRP A 629 -21.20 3.88 -22.27
N TYR A 630 -20.81 5.15 -22.24
CA TYR A 630 -21.75 6.23 -22.46
C TYR A 630 -21.14 7.33 -23.33
N GLU A 631 -22.01 8.13 -23.92
CA GLU A 631 -21.64 9.27 -24.73
C GLU A 631 -22.52 10.46 -24.30
N ARG A 632 -21.94 11.66 -24.30
CA ARG A 632 -22.59 12.93 -23.97
C ARG A 632 -22.67 13.87 -25.17
N GLY A 633 -21.65 13.92 -26.01
CA GLY A 633 -21.68 14.72 -27.24
C GLY A 633 -20.32 14.78 -27.92
N GLY A 634 -20.33 14.97 -29.25
CA GLY A 634 -19.11 15.06 -30.05
C GLY A 634 -18.91 13.82 -30.91
N ASP A 635 -17.83 13.08 -30.68
CA ASP A 635 -17.60 11.77 -31.28
C ASP A 635 -18.13 10.67 -30.37
N GLY A 636 -18.14 9.41 -30.80
CA GLY A 636 -18.64 8.33 -29.96
C GLY A 636 -18.31 6.95 -30.51
N TYR A 637 -17.46 6.23 -29.81
CA TYR A 637 -17.02 4.89 -30.18
C TYR A 637 -16.70 4.06 -28.94
N ALA A 638 -16.73 2.74 -29.08
CA ALA A 638 -16.29 1.83 -28.02
C ALA A 638 -15.78 0.49 -28.55
N GLU A 639 -14.65 0.04 -27.98
CA GLU A 639 -14.08 -1.28 -28.18
C GLU A 639 -13.82 -1.96 -26.83
N TRP A 640 -14.09 -3.26 -26.75
CA TRP A 640 -13.70 -4.09 -25.61
C TRP A 640 -12.97 -5.35 -26.06
N PHE A 641 -11.72 -5.49 -25.64
CA PHE A 641 -10.81 -6.52 -26.12
C PHE A 641 -9.92 -7.08 -25.01
N SER A 642 -9.38 -8.27 -25.23
CA SER A 642 -8.25 -8.81 -24.47
C SER A 642 -6.92 -8.45 -25.13
N VAL A 643 -5.88 -8.32 -24.33
CA VAL A 643 -4.50 -8.09 -24.78
C VAL A 643 -3.62 -9.25 -24.31
N ASP A 644 -2.86 -9.83 -25.23
CA ASP A 644 -1.78 -10.75 -24.86
C ASP A 644 -0.67 -9.96 -24.15
N ARG A 645 -0.39 -10.30 -22.89
CA ARG A 645 0.60 -9.57 -22.06
C ARG A 645 2.03 -9.71 -22.57
N SER A 646 2.32 -10.74 -23.37
CA SER A 646 3.66 -11.02 -23.88
C SER A 646 3.92 -10.42 -25.27
N THR A 647 2.92 -10.39 -26.15
CA THR A 647 3.05 -9.90 -27.53
C THR A 647 2.41 -8.53 -27.75
N GLY A 648 1.49 -8.11 -26.89
CA GLY A 648 0.67 -6.92 -27.08
C GLY A 648 -0.44 -7.08 -28.12
N GLU A 649 -0.66 -8.30 -28.64
CA GLU A 649 -1.72 -8.60 -29.60
C GLU A 649 -3.10 -8.34 -28.96
N ARG A 650 -3.97 -7.63 -29.69
CA ARG A 650 -5.33 -7.30 -29.24
C ARG A 650 -6.32 -8.23 -29.93
N THR A 651 -7.31 -8.72 -29.19
CA THR A 651 -8.40 -9.56 -29.73
C THR A 651 -9.73 -9.13 -29.10
N LEU A 652 -10.71 -8.76 -29.92
CA LEU A 652 -12.06 -8.41 -29.45
C LEU A 652 -12.65 -9.56 -28.62
N ILE A 653 -13.31 -9.20 -27.51
CA ILE A 653 -14.01 -10.19 -26.68
C ILE A 653 -15.12 -10.84 -27.51
N ASN A 654 -15.16 -12.17 -27.51
CA ASN A 654 -16.10 -13.01 -28.25
C ASN A 654 -16.06 -12.85 -29.78
N ASP A 655 -14.94 -12.41 -30.34
CA ASP A 655 -14.74 -12.42 -31.79
C ASP A 655 -14.94 -13.84 -32.35
N PRO A 656 -15.95 -14.09 -33.20
CA PRO A 656 -16.25 -15.41 -33.73
C PRO A 656 -15.23 -15.84 -34.80
N SER A 657 -14.47 -14.91 -35.37
CA SER A 657 -13.45 -15.19 -36.37
C SER A 657 -12.11 -15.60 -35.75
N ASN A 658 -11.90 -15.27 -34.47
CA ASN A 658 -10.66 -15.59 -33.75
C ASN A 658 -10.87 -16.76 -32.77
N PRO A 659 -10.21 -17.92 -32.97
CA PRO A 659 -10.34 -19.06 -32.07
C PRO A 659 -9.79 -18.78 -30.66
N ASN A 660 -8.85 -17.84 -30.53
CA ASN A 660 -8.23 -17.46 -29.25
C ASN A 660 -9.02 -16.39 -28.49
N SER A 661 -10.12 -15.87 -29.05
CA SER A 661 -10.95 -14.89 -28.35
C SER A 661 -11.58 -15.49 -27.10
N ILE A 662 -11.66 -14.69 -26.04
CA ILE A 662 -12.42 -15.02 -24.83
C ILE A 662 -13.89 -15.16 -25.21
N LYS A 663 -14.48 -16.33 -24.94
CA LYS A 663 -15.87 -16.60 -25.32
C LYS A 663 -16.84 -15.95 -24.34
N ALA A 664 -17.91 -15.39 -24.87
CA ALA A 664 -18.97 -14.74 -24.11
C ALA A 664 -20.32 -15.43 -24.36
N TYR A 665 -21.11 -15.55 -23.30
CA TYR A 665 -22.44 -16.16 -23.36
C TYR A 665 -23.46 -15.26 -22.68
N VAL A 666 -24.59 -15.02 -23.36
CA VAL A 666 -25.69 -14.21 -22.85
C VAL A 666 -26.30 -14.84 -21.60
N ASP A 667 -26.41 -16.16 -21.60
CA ASP A 667 -27.04 -16.94 -20.54
C ASP A 667 -26.32 -18.28 -20.31
N LEU A 668 -26.64 -18.90 -19.17
CA LEU A 668 -26.14 -20.21 -18.79
C LEU A 668 -27.30 -21.19 -18.72
N SER A 669 -27.06 -22.41 -19.20
CA SER A 669 -27.98 -23.53 -19.05
C SER A 669 -28.02 -23.96 -17.58
N PRO A 670 -29.20 -24.32 -17.01
CA PRO A 670 -29.30 -24.86 -15.65
C PRO A 670 -28.61 -26.21 -15.47
N VAL A 671 -28.18 -26.83 -16.57
CA VAL A 671 -27.36 -28.03 -16.59
C VAL A 671 -25.91 -27.63 -16.44
N SER A 672 -25.20 -28.25 -15.51
CA SER A 672 -23.75 -28.18 -15.47
C SER A 672 -23.15 -29.54 -15.70
N VAL A 673 -22.07 -29.57 -16.48
CA VAL A 673 -21.29 -30.77 -16.74
C VAL A 673 -19.89 -30.52 -16.28
N SER A 674 -19.40 -31.44 -15.47
CA SER A 674 -18.03 -31.45 -14.98
C SER A 674 -17.42 -32.81 -15.24
N GLY A 675 -16.09 -32.88 -15.35
CA GLY A 675 -15.42 -34.16 -15.53
C GLY A 675 -14.09 -34.25 -14.82
N SER A 676 -13.58 -35.47 -14.80
CA SER A 676 -12.33 -35.85 -14.16
C SER A 676 -11.63 -36.92 -14.98
N SER A 677 -10.30 -36.88 -15.01
CA SER A 677 -9.46 -37.89 -15.67
C SER A 677 -9.09 -39.05 -14.75
N THR A 678 -9.38 -38.96 -13.45
CA THR A 678 -9.02 -39.96 -12.45
C THR A 678 -10.21 -40.33 -11.58
N LEU A 679 -10.36 -41.63 -11.28
CA LEU A 679 -11.38 -42.12 -10.36
C LEU A 679 -11.07 -41.59 -8.95
N GLY A 680 -11.94 -40.75 -8.40
CA GLY A 680 -11.76 -40.09 -7.09
C GLY A 680 -11.01 -38.74 -7.15
N GLY A 681 -10.68 -38.23 -8.33
CA GLY A 681 -10.15 -36.88 -8.51
C GLY A 681 -11.24 -35.79 -8.45
N ASP A 682 -10.81 -34.54 -8.45
CA ASP A 682 -11.72 -33.39 -8.50
C ASP A 682 -12.43 -33.33 -9.86
N PHE A 683 -13.69 -32.89 -9.82
CA PHE A 683 -14.50 -32.62 -11.01
C PHE A 683 -14.44 -31.13 -11.32
N THR A 684 -14.00 -30.77 -12.52
CA THR A 684 -13.95 -29.37 -13.01
C THR A 684 -14.92 -29.19 -14.17
N GLY A 685 -15.39 -27.96 -14.40
CA GLY A 685 -16.36 -27.67 -15.46
C GLY A 685 -15.85 -28.07 -16.85
N GLU A 686 -16.68 -28.72 -17.67
CA GLU A 686 -16.30 -29.17 -19.00
C GLU A 686 -16.32 -28.01 -20.01
N PRO A 687 -15.17 -27.60 -20.57
CA PRO A 687 -15.07 -26.38 -21.37
C PRO A 687 -15.65 -26.50 -22.78
N GLN A 688 -15.88 -27.73 -23.26
CA GLN A 688 -16.37 -28.04 -24.62
C GLN A 688 -17.72 -28.75 -24.58
N VAL A 689 -18.48 -28.60 -23.50
CA VAL A 689 -19.83 -29.15 -23.40
C VAL A 689 -20.80 -28.35 -24.25
N THR A 690 -21.66 -29.04 -24.99
CA THR A 690 -22.87 -28.46 -25.58
C THR A 690 -24.08 -29.01 -24.84
N VAL A 691 -24.96 -28.13 -24.35
CA VAL A 691 -26.22 -28.52 -23.74
C VAL A 691 -27.37 -28.07 -24.64
N ASP A 692 -28.05 -29.02 -25.24
CA ASP A 692 -29.28 -28.80 -25.99
C ASP A 692 -30.48 -29.08 -25.08
N VAL A 693 -31.03 -28.00 -24.50
CA VAL A 693 -32.18 -28.09 -23.59
C VAL A 693 -33.45 -28.56 -24.33
N ALA A 694 -33.65 -28.08 -25.55
CA ALA A 694 -34.84 -28.38 -26.34
C ALA A 694 -34.83 -29.82 -26.89
N GLY A 695 -33.69 -30.26 -27.42
CA GLY A 695 -33.48 -31.63 -27.92
C GLY A 695 -33.15 -32.65 -26.84
N LYS A 696 -33.09 -32.22 -25.58
CA LYS A 696 -32.80 -33.01 -24.39
C LYS A 696 -31.48 -33.78 -24.45
N LYS A 697 -30.40 -33.11 -24.85
CA LYS A 697 -29.07 -33.71 -25.03
C LYS A 697 -27.97 -32.90 -24.37
N VAL A 698 -26.96 -33.62 -23.89
CA VAL A 698 -25.67 -33.09 -23.45
C VAL A 698 -24.60 -33.77 -24.29
N SER A 699 -23.72 -32.99 -24.91
CA SER A 699 -22.67 -33.48 -25.79
C SER A 699 -21.30 -33.03 -25.27
N VAL A 700 -20.35 -33.95 -25.16
CA VAL A 700 -18.97 -33.67 -24.74
C VAL A 700 -17.99 -34.37 -25.68
N PRO A 701 -17.06 -33.64 -26.33
CA PRO A 701 -16.00 -34.28 -27.10
C PRO A 701 -15.14 -35.21 -26.24
N VAL A 702 -14.85 -36.41 -26.76
CA VAL A 702 -14.05 -37.43 -26.09
C VAL A 702 -12.97 -37.98 -27.02
N VAL A 703 -11.81 -38.31 -26.44
CA VAL A 703 -10.68 -38.88 -27.17
C VAL A 703 -10.70 -40.39 -26.98
N GLU A 704 -10.62 -41.15 -28.08
CA GLU A 704 -10.57 -42.61 -28.04
C GLU A 704 -9.36 -43.10 -27.20
N GLY A 705 -9.58 -44.11 -26.36
CA GLY A 705 -8.55 -44.67 -25.48
C GLY A 705 -8.32 -43.92 -24.16
N GLN A 706 -8.97 -42.76 -23.93
CA GLN A 706 -8.92 -42.08 -22.63
C GLN A 706 -10.08 -42.51 -21.72
N THR A 707 -9.77 -42.80 -20.46
CA THR A 707 -10.81 -42.96 -19.42
C THR A 707 -11.13 -41.57 -18.86
N ARG A 708 -12.41 -41.20 -18.90
CA ARG A 708 -12.93 -39.96 -18.31
C ARG A 708 -14.19 -40.25 -17.51
N LEU A 709 -14.36 -39.50 -16.41
CA LEU A 709 -15.58 -39.50 -15.61
C LEU A 709 -16.30 -38.19 -15.83
N PHE A 710 -17.63 -38.24 -15.89
CA PHE A 710 -18.48 -37.06 -16.04
C PHE A 710 -19.53 -37.02 -14.94
N LYS A 711 -19.76 -35.83 -14.40
CA LYS A 711 -20.83 -35.53 -13.45
C LYS A 711 -21.72 -34.47 -14.09
N ILE A 712 -22.97 -34.85 -14.32
CA ILE A 712 -24.01 -33.98 -14.87
C ILE A 712 -24.93 -33.61 -13.71
N GLN A 713 -25.04 -32.31 -13.44
CA GLN A 713 -26.02 -31.76 -12.51
C GLN A 713 -27.10 -31.09 -13.35
N ALA A 714 -28.34 -31.47 -13.07
CA ALA A 714 -29.52 -31.05 -13.84
C ALA A 714 -30.71 -30.85 -12.89
N PRO A 715 -31.80 -30.20 -13.34
CA PRO A 715 -33.07 -30.15 -12.62
C PRO A 715 -33.55 -31.54 -12.16
N ALA A 716 -34.20 -31.59 -10.99
CA ALA A 716 -34.55 -32.85 -10.31
C ALA A 716 -35.58 -33.71 -11.08
N ASP A 717 -36.30 -33.11 -12.02
CA ASP A 717 -37.29 -33.74 -12.88
C ASP A 717 -36.68 -34.40 -14.13
N TRP A 718 -35.36 -34.27 -14.36
CA TRP A 718 -34.70 -34.87 -15.51
C TRP A 718 -34.30 -36.32 -15.24
N THR A 719 -34.64 -37.22 -16.16
CA THR A 719 -34.22 -38.62 -16.10
C THR A 719 -33.30 -38.98 -17.27
N LEU A 720 -32.19 -39.66 -16.95
CA LEU A 720 -31.25 -40.15 -17.96
C LEU A 720 -31.95 -41.19 -18.86
N LYS A 721 -31.87 -40.98 -20.18
CA LYS A 721 -32.47 -41.87 -21.19
C LYS A 721 -31.43 -42.73 -21.90
N SER A 722 -30.31 -42.15 -22.31
CA SER A 722 -29.21 -42.90 -22.95
C SER A 722 -27.87 -42.20 -22.79
N VAL A 723 -26.79 -42.98 -22.90
CA VAL A 723 -25.40 -42.52 -22.95
C VAL A 723 -24.74 -43.27 -24.09
N GLU A 724 -24.25 -42.56 -25.10
CA GLU A 724 -23.61 -43.14 -26.28
C GLU A 724 -22.41 -42.29 -26.71
N VAL A 725 -21.44 -42.90 -27.38
CA VAL A 725 -20.34 -42.15 -28.02
C VAL A 725 -20.54 -42.26 -29.52
N VAL A 726 -20.76 -41.12 -30.18
CA VAL A 726 -21.00 -41.03 -31.62
C VAL A 726 -19.92 -40.14 -32.22
N SER A 727 -19.09 -40.71 -33.11
CA SER A 727 -18.03 -39.99 -33.83
C SER A 727 -17.09 -39.16 -32.93
N GLY A 728 -16.67 -39.73 -31.79
CA GLY A 728 -15.78 -39.05 -30.83
C GLY A 728 -16.47 -38.04 -29.93
N VAL A 729 -17.80 -38.06 -29.84
CA VAL A 729 -18.59 -37.21 -28.94
C VAL A 729 -19.44 -38.08 -28.02
N LEU A 730 -19.27 -37.93 -26.71
CA LEU A 730 -20.18 -38.48 -25.73
C LEU A 730 -21.50 -37.71 -25.80
N VAL A 731 -22.60 -38.39 -26.13
CA VAL A 731 -23.95 -37.86 -26.17
C VAL A 731 -24.76 -38.51 -25.05
N VAL A 732 -25.24 -37.68 -24.14
CA VAL A 732 -26.14 -38.06 -23.06
C VAL A 732 -27.52 -37.50 -23.35
N THR A 733 -28.51 -38.36 -23.56
CA THR A 733 -29.91 -37.95 -23.78
C THR A 733 -30.69 -38.09 -22.48
N TYR A 734 -31.53 -37.12 -22.16
CA TYR A 734 -32.43 -37.15 -21.00
C TYR A 734 -33.90 -36.97 -21.44
N GLN A 735 -34.84 -37.16 -20.52
CA GLN A 735 -36.27 -36.95 -20.74
C GLN A 735 -36.95 -36.32 -19.53
#